data_AF-A0A354D4W3-F1
#
_entry.id   AF-A0A354D4W3-F1
#
_cell.length_a   1.000
_cell.length_b   1.000
_cell.length_c   1.000
_cell.angle_alpha   90.00
_cell.angle_beta   90.00
_cell.angle_gamma   90.00
#
_symmetry.space_group_name_H-M   'P 1'
#
loop_
_entity.id
_entity.type
_entity.pdbx_description
1 polymer ?
#
loop_
_entity_poly.entity_id
_entity_poly.type
_entity_poly.pdbx_seq_one_letter_code
_entity_poly.pdbx_strand_id
1 'polypeptide(L)'
;MDNRMTGIRQKTGYIWAFLIAFLPRLFWSLQAIPLRTVSDELSTMNGAVFFSSQNWNAVVSKAGYYGFGMSILATPLMQWIKDPVILYRTLLVCTGVLESVAAVICFYLIKRVFGITDEKKALLMTVTISYITVVRTTVFYNEHMLMLISWCICLVLAKLVLTEEPKKRAMWTGFFVLLMLYALTVHARTTTYIFAAVLVIALYGLMYRKKMVSLSVFGILTAGGYLLIKKGTKIYQSVVWSTTEGVGNTRVNIGQEKLSLLKTADGIKACLFTIFGQINIASMISGGLLITALVMVILLIVRKGKEAFVLKTIQADNAQERLYFVIGSFFVLCTGMTIAAQSLTWIATAANALADGYGAKQYGTKAFTYLRYMMPYLQPLLMLVFVTMEKQKDLFLSCFRKSIKYIVLIQGIWLAFILPYCYGNKQAGEEFICFALADRNIATAHTYLPATLVFVIMLLIFFRAGKKEKFQVIMVVLLVVAGYKYCYNAYNWDILAQKENEKKIDTVYQVLGSGELGKEQLTDKLYGLDLSGADDHQVYYLLQYYFADYEVIPRYPSEDEKEAILFTNRREITNTEVLENYLCIELDSEEYLWVKGEALQKKVIEQVKKNHKKEYHIDLGTLYDAASNRNQTGTMSSNGAVGCFATTKGEAFTSGEYEFTFTFSVETDDKGSTDLATVDIADAITGESYVSGKLQASDLKDGVGEVHFSIPMSNAQNLQIRCFADSTVPVELTDIMYKKNSLTDHVGAIYQTETEQLSKIANKIEKNADIPMVSEYDSLRWFADYSDMQKAMKAKSVFYCESQKALEGQQNEGLLLMENRSGGSLVFELLEKYIVVGKTEHYTLFAKKELRDEIAAQGIRMYSGDKGLSADYYYLDNYGAVDTAKQIYIPFGTYELTVTGSQCMTGQDTVGELYSNLNRTETYEMIAGDIVKEDGTFEIQKNISVYSLEGLKGNRLTFKMFAQQETGQAKLWLKQTSNRNLVPVKGLSILGDAKRDESGILLGKEAGIKTFGPYISAPAGFYQVTFEFERDGGVQGDLGSVDIAYATEVLVAGSISDSSFDGKKGKVVLEVEITEDDTDPLLEFRTSITGADDSLRLTAVTIEPQ
;
A
#
# COMPACT_ATOMS: atom_id res chain seq x y z
N MET A 1 -13.86 29.36 60.43
CA MET A 1 -14.06 29.09 58.98
C MET A 1 -12.84 29.47 58.13
N ASP A 2 -12.08 30.52 58.47
CA ASP A 2 -10.91 30.97 57.70
C ASP A 2 -9.77 29.95 57.51
N ASN A 3 -9.45 29.13 58.53
CA ASN A 3 -8.40 28.10 58.39
C ASN A 3 -8.79 26.90 57.49
N ARG A 4 -10.09 26.66 57.27
CA ARG A 4 -10.55 25.65 56.28
C ARG A 4 -10.53 26.22 54.87
N MET A 5 -10.85 27.50 54.68
CA MET A 5 -10.79 28.16 53.38
C MET A 5 -9.35 28.36 52.87
N THR A 6 -8.37 28.59 53.75
CA THR A 6 -6.94 28.66 53.37
C THR A 6 -6.37 27.30 52.98
N GLY A 7 -6.80 26.21 53.62
CA GLY A 7 -6.44 24.83 53.25
C GLY A 7 -7.04 24.39 51.89
N ILE A 8 -8.27 24.81 51.59
CA ILE A 8 -8.93 24.56 50.30
C ILE A 8 -8.29 25.40 49.17
N ARG A 9 -7.98 26.69 49.43
CA ARG A 9 -7.24 27.57 48.50
C ARG A 9 -5.81 27.07 48.19
N GLN A 10 -5.12 26.43 49.13
CA GLN A 10 -3.78 25.88 48.87
C GLN A 10 -3.78 24.61 47.98
N LYS A 11 -4.91 23.90 47.88
CA LYS A 11 -5.04 22.68 47.07
C LYS A 11 -5.58 22.96 45.66
N THR A 12 -6.23 24.11 45.43
CA THR A 12 -6.90 24.45 44.16
C THR A 12 -5.92 24.57 43.00
N GLY A 13 -4.74 25.18 43.21
CA GLY A 13 -3.72 25.31 42.16
C GLY A 13 -3.21 23.99 41.59
N TYR A 14 -3.10 22.93 42.41
CA TYR A 14 -2.67 21.61 41.92
C TYR A 14 -3.76 20.96 41.05
N ILE A 15 -5.02 21.14 41.41
CA ILE A 15 -6.16 20.66 40.62
C ILE A 15 -6.19 21.40 39.27
N TRP A 16 -5.99 22.71 39.26
CA TRP A 16 -5.91 23.49 38.01
C TRP A 16 -4.73 23.08 37.13
N ALA A 17 -3.55 22.85 37.72
CA ALA A 17 -2.39 22.37 36.97
C ALA A 17 -2.67 21.02 36.29
N PHE A 18 -3.37 20.11 36.97
CA PHE A 18 -3.82 18.85 36.39
C PHE A 18 -4.87 19.05 35.30
N LEU A 19 -5.97 19.75 35.59
CA LEU A 19 -7.10 19.90 34.66
C LEU A 19 -6.72 20.65 33.38
N ILE A 20 -5.93 21.71 33.47
CA ILE A 20 -5.51 22.47 32.29
C ILE A 20 -4.59 21.63 31.39
N ALA A 21 -3.75 20.77 31.97
CA ALA A 21 -2.94 19.84 31.20
C ALA A 21 -3.78 18.68 30.63
N PHE A 22 -4.74 18.16 31.40
CA PHE A 22 -5.47 16.93 31.11
C PHE A 22 -6.61 17.12 30.11
N LEU A 23 -7.44 18.18 30.25
CA LEU A 23 -8.68 18.30 29.47
C LEU A 23 -8.44 18.37 27.95
N PRO A 24 -7.47 19.16 27.43
CA PRO A 24 -7.19 19.16 25.99
C PRO A 24 -6.60 17.83 25.51
N ARG A 25 -5.81 17.14 26.34
CA ARG A 25 -5.26 15.80 26.04
C ARG A 25 -6.38 14.77 25.94
N LEU A 26 -7.29 14.77 26.91
CA LEU A 26 -8.48 13.92 26.91
C LEU A 26 -9.32 14.13 25.66
N PHE A 27 -9.58 15.39 25.27
CA PHE A 27 -10.33 15.70 24.05
C PHE A 27 -9.71 15.04 22.81
N TRP A 28 -8.39 15.16 22.62
CA TRP A 28 -7.71 14.55 21.47
C TRP A 28 -7.61 13.02 21.58
N SER A 29 -7.36 12.48 22.78
CA SER A 29 -7.34 11.03 23.02
C SER A 29 -8.66 10.37 22.66
N LEU A 30 -9.79 11.04 22.88
CA LEU A 30 -11.13 10.53 22.54
C LEU A 30 -11.45 10.57 21.05
N GLN A 31 -10.70 11.33 20.25
CA GLN A 31 -10.87 11.38 18.79
C GLN A 31 -9.97 10.38 18.05
N ALA A 32 -8.92 9.89 18.69
CA ALA A 32 -7.98 8.95 18.09
C ALA A 32 -8.63 7.58 17.85
N ILE A 33 -8.12 6.90 16.83
CA ILE A 33 -8.45 5.52 16.45
C ILE A 33 -7.14 4.74 16.22
N PRO A 34 -7.11 3.42 16.42
CA PRO A 34 -5.88 2.63 16.32
C PRO A 34 -5.47 2.39 14.85
N LEU A 35 -4.19 2.30 14.46
CA LEU A 35 -2.96 2.76 15.09
C LEU A 35 -2.32 3.82 14.18
N ARG A 36 -1.55 4.76 14.73
CA ARG A 36 -0.86 5.80 13.93
C ARG A 36 0.44 5.26 13.33
N THR A 37 1.26 4.61 14.14
CA THR A 37 2.57 4.05 13.76
C THR A 37 2.55 2.57 14.04
N VAL A 38 2.04 1.82 13.08
CA VAL A 38 1.47 0.49 13.32
C VAL A 38 2.43 -0.45 14.04
N SER A 39 3.63 -0.70 13.49
CA SER A 39 4.61 -1.63 14.08
C SER A 39 5.18 -1.13 15.42
N ASP A 40 5.48 0.18 15.52
CA ASP A 40 6.06 0.80 16.72
C ASP A 40 5.10 0.76 17.92
N GLU A 41 3.82 1.09 17.70
CA GLU A 41 2.81 1.12 18.76
C GLU A 41 2.45 -0.28 19.22
N LEU A 42 2.23 -1.22 18.29
CA LEU A 42 1.94 -2.62 18.62
C LEU A 42 3.08 -3.22 19.45
N SER A 43 4.33 -3.04 19.01
CA SER A 43 5.50 -3.53 19.75
C SER A 43 5.63 -2.89 21.13
N THR A 44 5.30 -1.60 21.26
CA THR A 44 5.27 -0.91 22.56
C THR A 44 4.20 -1.51 23.49
N MET A 45 3.02 -1.84 22.96
CA MET A 45 1.90 -2.43 23.73
C MET A 45 2.16 -3.87 24.17
N ASN A 46 3.01 -4.62 23.46
CA ASN A 46 3.23 -6.04 23.71
C ASN A 46 3.70 -6.40 25.13
N GLY A 47 4.31 -5.47 25.86
CA GLY A 47 4.62 -5.66 27.29
C GLY A 47 3.39 -5.96 28.17
N ALA A 48 2.20 -5.48 27.77
CA ALA A 48 0.94 -5.78 28.42
C ALA A 48 0.45 -7.21 28.14
N VAL A 49 0.69 -7.67 26.90
CA VAL A 49 0.24 -8.96 26.37
C VAL A 49 0.94 -10.13 27.03
N PHE A 50 2.21 -9.96 27.40
CA PHE A 50 3.01 -10.98 28.09
C PHE A 50 2.36 -11.55 29.37
N PHE A 51 1.52 -10.76 30.06
CA PHE A 51 0.76 -11.20 31.23
C PHE A 51 -0.74 -11.35 30.96
N SER A 52 -1.13 -11.34 29.69
CA SER A 52 -2.49 -11.63 29.22
C SER A 52 -2.59 -13.07 28.69
N SER A 53 -3.78 -13.51 28.32
CA SER A 53 -3.99 -14.79 27.62
C SER A 53 -3.72 -14.72 26.11
N GLN A 54 -3.37 -13.55 25.57
CA GLN A 54 -3.18 -13.31 24.14
C GLN A 54 -1.75 -13.67 23.72
N ASN A 55 -1.56 -14.03 22.45
CA ASN A 55 -0.25 -14.38 21.88
C ASN A 55 0.01 -13.58 20.60
N TRP A 56 0.91 -12.59 20.68
CA TRP A 56 1.28 -11.73 19.55
C TRP A 56 2.71 -12.01 19.03
N ASN A 57 3.35 -13.09 19.49
CA ASN A 57 4.79 -13.32 19.31
C ASN A 57 5.18 -13.40 17.83
N ALA A 58 4.38 -14.09 17.01
CA ALA A 58 4.65 -14.27 15.58
C ALA A 58 4.74 -12.92 14.84
N VAL A 59 3.83 -11.98 15.13
CA VAL A 59 3.84 -10.63 14.56
C VAL A 59 4.90 -9.74 15.19
N VAL A 60 4.99 -9.69 16.52
CA VAL A 60 5.91 -8.79 17.23
C VAL A 60 7.38 -9.16 17.00
N SER A 61 7.70 -10.44 16.73
CA SER A 61 9.05 -10.89 16.37
C SER A 61 9.61 -10.20 15.12
N LYS A 62 8.74 -9.68 14.25
CA LYS A 62 9.11 -8.91 13.05
C LYS A 62 9.38 -7.42 13.34
N ALA A 63 8.97 -6.91 14.50
CA ALA A 63 9.14 -5.52 14.90
C ALA A 63 10.35 -5.30 15.83
N GLY A 64 10.82 -4.05 15.94
CA GLY A 64 11.86 -3.66 16.89
C GLY A 64 11.38 -3.69 18.35
N TYR A 65 12.27 -3.98 19.30
CA TYR A 65 11.93 -3.96 20.73
C TYR A 65 11.98 -2.54 21.31
N TYR A 66 10.90 -2.10 21.96
CA TYR A 66 10.80 -0.75 22.54
C TYR A 66 10.76 -0.68 24.07
N GLY A 67 10.76 -1.81 24.78
CA GLY A 67 10.59 -1.85 26.24
C GLY A 67 9.19 -2.30 26.65
N PHE A 68 9.05 -2.78 27.89
CA PHE A 68 7.78 -3.31 28.43
C PHE A 68 7.30 -2.57 29.68
N GLY A 69 8.13 -1.68 30.25
CA GLY A 69 7.90 -1.11 31.59
C GLY A 69 6.66 -0.22 31.70
N MET A 70 6.25 0.43 30.60
CA MET A 70 5.01 1.21 30.54
C MET A 70 3.81 0.32 30.24
N SER A 71 3.90 -0.49 29.18
CA SER A 71 2.80 -1.32 28.70
C SER A 71 2.38 -2.40 29.69
N ILE A 72 3.28 -2.95 30.51
CA ILE A 72 2.92 -3.91 31.56
C ILE A 72 1.84 -3.38 32.53
N LEU A 73 1.76 -2.06 32.72
CA LEU A 73 0.72 -1.44 33.56
C LEU A 73 -0.68 -1.47 32.90
N ALA A 74 -0.73 -1.67 31.58
CA ALA A 74 -1.95 -1.75 30.79
C ALA A 74 -2.51 -3.18 30.67
N THR A 75 -1.85 -4.20 31.22
CA THR A 75 -2.32 -5.60 31.17
C THR A 75 -3.80 -5.76 31.56
N PRO A 76 -4.30 -5.16 32.67
CA PRO A 76 -5.71 -5.32 33.04
C PRO A 76 -6.66 -4.72 31.99
N LEU A 77 -6.29 -3.61 31.36
CA LEU A 77 -7.11 -2.95 30.35
C LEU A 77 -7.22 -3.80 29.09
N MET A 78 -6.10 -4.39 28.64
CA MET A 78 -6.08 -5.28 27.47
C MET A 78 -6.81 -6.60 27.70
N GLN A 79 -6.84 -7.09 28.94
CA GLN A 79 -7.64 -8.29 29.28
C GLN A 79 -9.14 -8.02 29.27
N TRP A 80 -9.58 -6.84 29.73
CA TRP A 80 -11.01 -6.57 29.97
C TRP A 80 -11.71 -5.80 28.85
N ILE A 81 -11.00 -4.97 28.10
CA ILE A 81 -11.59 -4.18 27.01
C ILE A 81 -11.33 -4.90 25.69
N LYS A 82 -12.41 -5.39 25.07
CA LYS A 82 -12.36 -6.18 23.83
C LYS A 82 -12.51 -5.35 22.55
N ASP A 83 -13.21 -4.22 22.64
CA ASP A 83 -13.32 -3.29 21.53
C ASP A 83 -11.96 -2.56 21.32
N PRO A 84 -11.34 -2.67 20.13
CA PRO A 84 -10.00 -2.15 19.88
C PRO A 84 -9.96 -0.62 19.94
N VAL A 85 -11.02 0.06 19.53
CA VAL A 85 -11.10 1.53 19.55
C VAL A 85 -11.26 2.03 20.98
N ILE A 86 -12.14 1.43 21.78
CA ILE A 86 -12.32 1.76 23.20
C ILE A 86 -11.04 1.46 23.98
N LEU A 87 -10.39 0.32 23.70
CA LEU A 87 -9.12 -0.05 24.32
C LEU A 87 -8.07 1.03 24.02
N TYR A 88 -7.84 1.34 22.74
CA TYR A 88 -6.85 2.32 22.32
C TYR A 88 -7.08 3.69 22.97
N ARG A 89 -8.31 4.21 22.92
CA ARG A 89 -8.66 5.49 23.56
C ARG A 89 -8.41 5.47 25.05
N THR A 90 -8.73 4.37 25.73
CA THR A 90 -8.47 4.21 27.16
C THR A 90 -6.97 4.21 27.47
N LEU A 91 -6.16 3.51 26.67
CA LEU A 91 -4.70 3.52 26.77
C LEU A 91 -4.15 4.94 26.59
N LEU A 92 -4.64 5.69 25.61
CA LEU A 92 -4.26 7.07 25.37
C LEU A 92 -4.66 8.01 26.51
N VAL A 93 -5.85 7.84 27.09
CA VAL A 93 -6.27 8.58 28.30
C VAL A 93 -5.31 8.32 29.45
N CYS A 94 -4.87 7.07 29.65
CA CYS A 94 -3.84 6.74 30.64
C CYS A 94 -2.54 7.51 30.37
N THR A 95 -2.10 7.62 29.11
CA THR A 95 -0.92 8.45 28.78
C THR A 95 -1.11 9.94 29.09
N GLY A 96 -2.32 10.47 28.86
CA GLY A 96 -2.68 11.84 29.23
C GLY A 96 -2.68 12.08 30.73
N VAL A 97 -3.04 11.09 31.54
CA VAL A 97 -2.89 11.14 33.00
C VAL A 97 -1.41 11.22 33.38
N LEU A 98 -0.52 10.41 32.78
CA LEU A 98 0.92 10.43 33.08
C LEU A 98 1.52 11.83 32.85
N GLU A 99 1.24 12.46 31.71
CA GLU A 99 1.71 13.81 31.40
C GLU A 99 1.11 14.88 32.32
N SER A 100 -0.14 14.72 32.73
CA SER A 100 -0.82 15.66 33.61
C SER A 100 -0.29 15.58 35.05
N VAL A 101 0.08 14.38 35.52
CA VAL A 101 0.80 14.20 36.79
C VAL A 101 2.19 14.84 36.73
N ALA A 102 2.90 14.72 35.61
CA ALA A 102 4.16 15.43 35.39
C ALA A 102 4.00 16.96 35.53
N ALA A 103 2.93 17.54 34.99
CA ALA A 103 2.61 18.97 35.17
C ALA A 103 2.39 19.33 36.65
N VAL A 104 1.73 18.48 37.43
CA VAL A 104 1.53 18.69 38.88
C VAL A 104 2.87 18.67 39.63
N ILE A 105 3.81 17.79 39.27
CA ILE A 105 5.16 17.77 39.84
C ILE A 105 5.92 19.05 39.49
N CYS A 106 5.84 19.51 38.24
CA CYS A 106 6.41 20.79 37.81
C CYS A 106 5.87 21.95 38.67
N PHE A 107 4.55 22.04 38.84
CA PHE A 107 3.91 23.06 39.66
C PHE A 107 4.35 23.00 41.13
N TYR A 108 4.47 21.80 41.69
CA TYR A 108 5.01 21.59 43.04
C TYR A 108 6.44 22.14 43.15
N LEU A 109 7.32 21.82 42.20
CA LEU A 109 8.70 22.29 42.20
C LEU A 109 8.78 23.82 42.14
N ILE A 110 8.02 24.44 41.23
CA ILE A 110 7.97 25.89 41.09
C ILE A 110 7.52 26.58 42.38
N LYS A 111 6.42 26.11 43.01
CA LYS A 111 5.89 26.74 44.22
C LYS A 111 6.68 26.42 45.48
N ARG A 112 6.98 25.13 45.72
CA ARG A 112 7.47 24.64 47.02
C ARG A 112 8.99 24.51 47.09
N VAL A 113 9.67 24.28 45.96
CA VAL A 113 11.13 24.16 45.93
C VAL A 113 11.78 25.47 45.52
N PHE A 114 11.31 26.10 44.45
CA PHE A 114 11.85 27.37 43.97
C PHE A 114 11.16 28.62 44.55
N GLY A 115 10.09 28.45 45.31
CA GLY A 115 9.48 29.52 46.09
C GLY A 115 8.79 30.60 45.26
N ILE A 116 8.22 30.26 44.10
CA ILE A 116 7.33 31.16 43.35
C ILE A 116 5.94 31.10 44.00
N THR A 117 5.62 32.08 44.83
CA THR A 117 4.39 32.08 45.64
C THR A 117 3.14 32.50 44.86
N ASP A 118 3.31 33.29 43.81
CA ASP A 118 2.23 33.70 42.91
C ASP A 118 1.71 32.49 42.12
N GLU A 119 0.48 32.10 42.44
CA GLU A 119 -0.18 30.93 41.86
C GLU A 119 -0.48 31.09 40.38
N LYS A 120 -0.89 32.28 39.92
CA LYS A 120 -1.21 32.52 38.52
C LYS A 120 0.05 32.42 37.66
N LYS A 121 1.16 32.98 38.14
CA LYS A 121 2.47 32.85 37.49
C LYS A 121 2.95 31.40 37.46
N ALA A 122 2.85 30.69 38.57
CA ALA A 122 3.25 29.29 38.64
C ALA A 122 2.42 28.42 37.69
N LEU A 123 1.10 28.65 37.62
CA LEU A 123 0.22 27.96 36.66
C LEU A 123 0.61 28.27 35.21
N LEU A 124 0.82 29.54 34.86
CA LEU A 124 1.23 29.93 33.51
C LEU A 124 2.55 29.25 33.11
N MET A 125 3.55 29.22 34.01
CA MET A 125 4.81 28.50 33.78
C MET A 125 4.57 27.02 33.53
N THR A 126 3.85 26.34 34.44
CA THR A 126 3.58 24.90 34.35
C THR A 126 2.85 24.53 33.06
N VAL A 127 1.80 25.26 32.71
CA VAL A 127 1.01 25.00 31.50
C VAL A 127 1.86 25.20 30.25
N THR A 128 2.63 26.30 30.19
CA THR A 128 3.56 26.55 29.08
C THR A 128 4.58 25.42 28.93
N ILE A 129 5.17 24.95 30.03
CA ILE A 129 6.15 23.84 30.01
C ILE A 129 5.50 22.52 29.57
N SER A 130 4.26 22.26 30.01
CA SER A 130 3.54 21.01 29.72
C SER A 130 3.22 20.84 28.23
N TYR A 131 2.96 21.92 27.49
CA TYR A 131 2.66 21.85 26.05
C TYR A 131 3.88 21.89 25.14
N ILE A 132 5.06 22.17 25.69
CA ILE A 132 6.33 22.00 24.99
C ILE A 132 6.63 20.50 24.99
N THR A 133 6.06 19.79 24.02
CA THR A 133 6.26 18.36 23.74
C THR A 133 6.26 18.08 22.24
N VAL A 134 6.82 16.94 21.85
CA VAL A 134 6.75 16.40 20.48
C VAL A 134 5.88 15.15 20.41
N VAL A 135 5.54 14.57 21.57
CA VAL A 135 4.65 13.42 21.68
C VAL A 135 3.30 13.90 22.21
N ARG A 136 2.25 13.51 21.51
CA ARG A 136 0.85 13.87 21.80
C ARG A 136 0.12 12.64 22.30
N THR A 137 -0.93 12.83 23.09
CA THR A 137 -1.72 11.73 23.70
C THR A 137 -2.72 11.15 22.71
N THR A 138 -2.34 11.14 21.44
CA THR A 138 -3.01 10.57 20.28
C THR A 138 -2.27 9.34 19.77
N VAL A 139 -1.09 9.04 20.31
CA VAL A 139 -0.20 7.94 19.91
C VAL A 139 0.32 7.24 21.18
N PHE A 140 0.36 5.91 21.22
CA PHE A 140 0.77 5.17 22.42
C PHE A 140 2.28 4.90 22.43
N TYR A 141 3.03 5.77 23.11
CA TYR A 141 4.49 5.73 23.13
C TYR A 141 5.11 5.75 24.54
N ASN A 142 6.27 5.10 24.68
CA ASN A 142 7.02 5.04 25.95
C ASN A 142 7.43 6.42 26.49
N GLU A 143 7.56 7.42 25.63
CA GLU A 143 7.91 8.79 26.00
C GLU A 143 6.97 9.42 27.04
N HIS A 144 5.68 9.05 27.07
CA HIS A 144 4.73 9.54 28.07
C HIS A 144 5.17 9.17 29.50
N MET A 145 5.56 7.90 29.69
CA MET A 145 6.11 7.43 30.97
C MET A 145 7.49 8.05 31.24
N LEU A 146 8.34 8.19 30.22
CA LEU A 146 9.66 8.82 30.39
C LEU A 146 9.57 10.29 30.80
N MET A 147 8.55 11.03 30.35
CA MET A 147 8.27 12.39 30.81
C MET A 147 7.93 12.40 32.30
N LEU A 148 7.03 11.53 32.77
CA LEU A 148 6.72 11.41 34.19
C LEU A 148 7.96 11.02 35.01
N ILE A 149 8.74 10.04 34.55
CA ILE A 149 9.99 9.62 35.20
C ILE A 149 10.98 10.78 35.28
N SER A 150 11.13 11.59 34.22
CA SER A 150 12.01 12.76 34.21
C SER A 150 11.60 13.77 35.29
N TRP A 151 10.30 14.03 35.45
CA TRP A 151 9.79 14.93 36.48
C TRP A 151 9.96 14.33 37.89
N CYS A 152 9.73 13.03 38.07
CA CYS A 152 10.04 12.33 39.32
C CYS A 152 11.53 12.39 39.66
N ILE A 153 12.43 12.19 38.68
CA ILE A 153 13.88 12.35 38.86
C ILE A 153 14.20 13.79 39.25
N CYS A 154 13.64 14.80 38.57
CA CYS A 154 13.84 16.20 38.91
C CYS A 154 13.43 16.50 40.36
N LEU A 155 12.30 15.94 40.81
CA LEU A 155 11.84 16.04 42.20
C LEU A 155 12.80 15.38 43.19
N VAL A 156 13.24 14.15 42.91
CA VAL A 156 14.16 13.42 43.79
C VAL A 156 15.54 14.10 43.83
N LEU A 157 16.05 14.61 42.72
CA LEU A 157 17.27 15.41 42.67
C LEU A 157 17.15 16.65 43.57
N ALA A 158 16.02 17.37 43.50
CA ALA A 158 15.77 18.50 44.39
C ALA A 158 15.76 18.07 45.87
N LYS A 159 15.12 16.94 46.20
CA LYS A 159 15.11 16.40 47.57
C LYS A 159 16.50 16.00 48.04
N LEU A 160 17.32 15.37 47.19
CA LEU A 160 18.69 14.98 47.52
C LEU A 160 19.56 16.20 47.85
N VAL A 161 19.47 17.27 47.04
CA VAL A 161 20.23 18.52 47.24
C VAL A 161 19.85 19.23 48.54
N LEU A 162 18.57 19.15 48.94
CA LEU A 162 18.04 19.80 50.14
C LEU A 162 18.12 18.93 51.40
N THR A 163 18.49 17.66 51.29
CA THR A 163 18.54 16.74 52.42
C THR A 163 19.93 16.72 53.04
N GLU A 164 20.02 17.10 54.31
CA GLU A 164 21.25 16.99 55.10
C GLU A 164 21.32 15.69 55.94
N GLU A 165 20.17 15.12 56.29
CA GLU A 165 20.08 13.91 57.13
C GLU A 165 20.53 12.63 56.37
N PRO A 166 21.52 11.86 56.88
CA PRO A 166 22.06 10.70 56.17
C PRO A 166 21.04 9.60 55.84
N LYS A 167 20.12 9.27 56.78
CA LYS A 167 19.10 8.23 56.57
C LYS A 167 18.12 8.61 55.46
N LYS A 168 17.60 9.85 55.50
CA LYS A 168 16.75 10.38 54.42
C LYS A 168 17.50 10.49 53.10
N ARG A 169 18.79 10.84 53.12
CA ARG A 169 19.62 10.88 51.90
C ARG A 169 19.77 9.48 51.29
N ALA A 170 19.99 8.45 52.10
CA ALA A 170 20.03 7.06 51.65
C ALA A 170 18.69 6.62 51.03
N MET A 171 17.56 6.96 51.67
CA MET A 171 16.22 6.70 51.13
C MET A 171 15.99 7.38 49.77
N TRP A 172 16.27 8.69 49.65
CA TRP A 172 16.16 9.41 48.37
C TRP A 172 17.13 8.89 47.31
N THR A 173 18.31 8.42 47.72
CA THR A 173 19.26 7.75 46.81
C THR A 173 18.67 6.45 46.26
N GLY A 174 18.01 5.66 47.12
CA GLY A 174 17.28 4.46 46.71
C GLY A 174 16.20 4.77 45.69
N PHE A 175 15.33 5.76 45.96
CA PHE A 175 14.30 6.19 45.01
C PHE A 175 14.88 6.69 43.69
N PHE A 176 15.98 7.45 43.73
CA PHE A 176 16.66 7.93 42.53
C PHE A 176 17.15 6.78 41.65
N VAL A 177 17.79 5.77 42.25
CA VAL A 177 18.26 4.58 41.54
C VAL A 177 17.10 3.77 40.99
N LEU A 178 16.04 3.54 41.78
CA LEU A 178 14.86 2.79 41.33
C LEU A 178 14.18 3.44 40.13
N LEU A 179 14.07 4.78 40.09
CA LEU A 179 13.52 5.50 38.93
C LEU A 179 14.38 5.29 37.68
N MET A 180 15.70 5.36 37.79
CA MET A 180 16.59 5.11 36.65
C MET A 180 16.55 3.65 36.18
N LEU A 181 16.45 2.69 37.10
CA LEU A 181 16.30 1.27 36.77
C LEU A 181 14.95 0.96 36.12
N TYR A 182 13.87 1.59 36.59
CA TYR A 182 12.55 1.48 35.96
C TYR A 182 12.55 2.13 34.57
N ALA A 183 13.24 3.26 34.38
CA ALA A 183 13.39 3.87 33.07
C ALA A 183 14.02 2.90 32.04
N LEU A 184 14.93 2.02 32.47
CA LEU A 184 15.54 1.00 31.61
C LEU A 184 14.56 -0.08 31.15
N THR A 185 13.54 -0.41 31.95
CA THR A 185 12.48 -1.34 31.53
C THR A 185 11.50 -0.68 30.57
N VAL A 186 11.30 0.64 30.70
CA VAL A 186 10.48 1.45 29.79
C VAL A 186 11.19 1.62 28.44
N HIS A 187 12.49 1.93 28.42
CA HIS A 187 13.25 2.06 27.18
C HIS A 187 14.77 1.97 27.41
N ALA A 188 15.48 1.16 26.62
CA ALA A 188 16.91 0.88 26.83
C ALA A 188 17.83 2.12 26.72
N ARG A 189 17.45 3.12 25.89
CA ARG A 189 18.22 4.37 25.71
C ARG A 189 18.30 5.24 26.96
N THR A 190 17.49 4.97 27.99
CA THR A 190 17.53 5.71 29.28
C THR A 190 18.76 5.40 30.14
N THR A 191 19.67 4.54 29.65
CA THR A 191 21.03 4.39 30.20
C THR A 191 21.75 5.74 30.34
N THR A 192 21.37 6.74 29.53
CA THR A 192 21.82 8.14 29.65
C THR A 192 21.55 8.74 31.04
N TYR A 193 20.48 8.37 31.75
CA TYR A 193 20.24 8.83 33.12
C TYR A 193 21.32 8.34 34.08
N ILE A 194 21.75 7.08 33.96
CA ILE A 194 22.76 6.50 34.85
C ILE A 194 24.10 7.18 34.62
N PHE A 195 24.52 7.35 33.36
CA PHE A 195 25.76 8.07 33.04
C PHE A 195 25.72 9.53 33.52
N ALA A 196 24.60 10.23 33.31
CA ALA A 196 24.44 11.60 33.76
C ALA A 196 24.48 11.68 35.30
N ALA A 197 23.86 10.73 36.00
CA ALA A 197 23.88 10.66 37.46
C ALA A 197 25.32 10.52 37.98
N VAL A 198 26.10 9.58 37.44
CA VAL A 198 27.50 9.36 37.83
C VAL A 198 28.31 10.65 37.64
N LEU A 199 28.20 11.29 36.48
CA LEU A 199 28.92 12.52 36.17
C LEU A 199 28.50 13.68 37.09
N VAL A 200 27.20 13.90 37.31
CA VAL A 200 26.71 14.98 38.18
C VAL A 200 27.11 14.75 39.64
N ILE A 201 27.04 13.52 40.14
CA ILE A 201 27.47 13.19 41.50
C ILE A 201 28.97 13.48 41.67
N ALA A 202 29.79 13.10 40.68
CA ALA A 202 31.23 13.39 40.69
C ALA A 202 31.50 14.90 40.65
N LEU A 203 30.88 15.63 39.71
CA LEU A 203 31.03 17.08 39.57
C LEU A 203 30.57 17.82 40.83
N TYR A 204 29.46 17.41 41.44
CA TYR A 204 28.95 17.99 42.68
C TYR A 204 29.92 17.76 43.85
N GLY A 205 30.45 16.54 43.98
CA GLY A 205 31.45 16.20 44.98
C GLY A 205 32.73 17.02 44.83
N LEU A 206 33.19 17.24 43.60
CA LEU A 206 34.39 18.05 43.30
C LEU A 206 34.16 19.54 43.56
N MET A 207 33.05 20.11 43.08
CA MET A 207 32.81 21.55 43.12
C MET A 207 32.31 22.05 44.47
N TYR A 208 31.45 21.29 45.14
CA TYR A 208 30.87 21.69 46.43
C TYR A 208 31.51 20.99 47.63
N ARG A 209 32.35 19.97 47.41
CA ARG A 209 32.95 19.14 48.49
C ARG A 209 31.90 18.56 49.44
N LYS A 210 30.71 18.26 48.91
CA LYS A 210 29.56 17.73 49.64
C LYS A 210 29.09 16.41 49.03
N LYS A 211 28.52 15.55 49.87
CA LYS A 211 27.88 14.31 49.44
C LYS A 211 26.46 14.60 48.97
N MET A 212 26.21 14.45 47.66
CA MET A 212 24.86 14.56 47.09
C MET A 212 24.01 13.33 47.42
N VAL A 213 24.61 12.14 47.35
CA VAL A 213 23.96 10.85 47.51
C VAL A 213 24.66 10.01 48.57
N SER A 214 24.02 8.91 49.00
CA SER A 214 24.69 7.84 49.72
C SER A 214 25.47 6.96 48.73
N LEU A 215 26.79 7.08 48.69
CA LEU A 215 27.63 6.39 47.68
C LEU A 215 27.52 4.87 47.73
N SER A 216 27.40 4.26 48.92
CA SER A 216 27.24 2.81 49.07
C SER A 216 25.91 2.33 48.52
N VAL A 217 24.81 3.02 48.88
CA VAL A 217 23.46 2.72 48.37
C VAL A 217 23.41 2.91 46.86
N PHE A 218 23.98 4.01 46.36
CA PHE A 218 24.03 4.29 44.93
C PHE A 218 24.79 3.21 44.16
N GLY A 219 26.01 2.85 44.60
CA GLY A 219 26.85 1.86 43.95
C GLY A 219 26.22 0.46 43.95
N ILE A 220 25.78 -0.02 45.11
CA ILE A 220 25.22 -1.38 45.26
C ILE A 220 23.92 -1.53 44.49
N LEU A 221 22.96 -0.60 44.67
CA LEU A 221 21.65 -0.71 44.00
C LEU A 221 21.76 -0.50 42.49
N THR A 222 22.61 0.43 42.03
CA THR A 222 22.76 0.67 40.59
C THR A 222 23.42 -0.54 39.91
N ALA A 223 24.51 -1.06 40.46
CA ALA A 223 25.21 -2.21 39.88
C ALA A 223 24.36 -3.48 39.91
N GLY A 224 23.80 -3.83 41.08
CA GLY A 224 22.96 -5.02 41.25
C GLY A 224 21.67 -4.91 40.43
N GLY A 225 20.99 -3.77 40.49
CA GLY A 225 19.76 -3.53 39.75
C GLY A 225 19.96 -3.52 38.23
N TYR A 226 21.03 -2.91 37.72
CA TYR A 226 21.34 -2.91 36.29
C TYR A 226 21.54 -4.32 35.74
N LEU A 227 22.27 -5.17 36.47
CA LEU A 227 22.46 -6.58 36.11
C LEU A 227 21.13 -7.35 36.11
N LEU A 228 20.28 -7.12 37.11
CA LEU A 228 18.95 -7.74 37.20
C LEU A 228 18.05 -7.33 36.03
N ILE A 229 17.94 -6.04 35.72
CA ILE A 229 17.13 -5.54 34.60
C ILE A 229 17.65 -6.08 33.26
N LYS A 230 18.96 -6.11 33.06
CA LYS A 230 19.56 -6.65 31.83
C LYS A 230 19.27 -8.15 31.68
N LYS A 231 19.30 -8.92 32.77
CA LYS A 231 18.95 -10.35 32.75
C LYS A 231 17.45 -10.54 32.48
N GLY A 232 16.58 -9.79 33.16
CA GLY A 232 15.13 -9.87 32.97
C GLY A 232 14.70 -9.49 31.55
N THR A 233 15.29 -8.43 30.99
CA THR A 233 15.03 -8.00 29.60
C THR A 233 15.44 -9.07 28.59
N LYS A 234 16.58 -9.74 28.79
CA LYS A 234 17.00 -10.86 27.93
C LYS A 234 16.02 -12.03 27.98
N ILE A 235 15.54 -12.39 29.18
CA ILE A 235 14.56 -13.47 29.35
C ILE A 235 13.27 -13.11 28.61
N TYR A 236 12.76 -11.90 28.84
CA TYR A 236 11.57 -11.40 28.14
C TYR A 236 11.73 -11.44 26.61
N GLN A 237 12.86 -10.95 26.09
CA GLN A 237 13.16 -10.98 24.65
C GLN A 237 13.25 -12.41 24.10
N SER A 238 13.85 -13.35 24.82
CA SER A 238 13.94 -14.74 24.36
C SER A 238 12.58 -15.44 24.26
N VAL A 239 11.62 -15.05 25.11
CA VAL A 239 10.26 -15.62 25.09
C VAL A 239 9.43 -15.02 23.95
N VAL A 240 9.50 -13.70 23.77
CA VAL A 240 8.61 -12.99 22.85
C VAL A 240 9.15 -12.88 21.43
N TRP A 241 10.45 -12.61 21.27
CA TRP A 241 11.07 -12.43 19.95
C TRP A 241 11.72 -13.71 19.41
N SER A 242 11.80 -14.79 20.19
CA SER A 242 12.39 -16.08 19.79
C SER A 242 13.81 -16.00 19.21
N THR A 243 14.54 -14.91 19.45
CA THR A 243 15.86 -14.66 18.86
C THR A 243 16.98 -14.94 19.86
N THR A 244 17.95 -15.78 19.45
CA THR A 244 19.25 -15.94 20.12
C THR A 244 20.20 -14.79 19.81
N GLU A 245 20.03 -14.11 18.68
CA GLU A 245 20.76 -12.90 18.27
C GLU A 245 19.96 -11.62 18.54
N GLY A 246 20.63 -10.49 18.75
CA GLY A 246 20.00 -9.29 19.30
C GLY A 246 18.89 -8.70 18.43
N VAL A 247 17.70 -8.49 19.00
CA VAL A 247 16.58 -7.79 18.38
C VAL A 247 16.96 -6.33 18.05
N GLY A 248 16.48 -5.81 16.92
CA GLY A 248 16.58 -4.39 16.56
C GLY A 248 16.12 -3.46 17.69
N ASN A 249 16.72 -2.27 17.80
CA ASN A 249 16.44 -1.26 18.84
C ASN A 249 16.80 -1.61 20.30
N THR A 250 17.33 -2.81 20.59
CA THR A 250 17.73 -3.22 21.96
C THR A 250 19.06 -2.65 22.45
N ARG A 251 19.94 -2.23 21.54
CA ARG A 251 21.25 -1.63 21.83
C ARG A 251 21.50 -0.43 20.94
N VAL A 252 22.21 0.56 21.47
CA VAL A 252 22.94 1.53 20.66
C VAL A 252 24.06 0.75 19.96
N ASN A 253 23.76 0.17 18.80
CA ASN A 253 24.72 -0.62 18.04
C ASN A 253 25.61 0.34 17.24
N ILE A 254 26.71 0.74 17.88
CA ILE A 254 27.81 1.48 17.25
C ILE A 254 28.88 0.44 16.92
N GLY A 255 28.64 -0.33 15.84
CA GLY A 255 29.61 -1.30 15.33
C GLY A 255 30.83 -0.63 14.69
N GLN A 256 31.88 -1.41 14.42
CA GLN A 256 33.09 -0.91 13.73
C GLN A 256 32.77 -0.25 12.38
N GLU A 257 31.77 -0.74 11.65
CA GLU A 257 31.30 -0.16 10.38
C GLU A 257 30.74 1.26 10.55
N LYS A 258 29.93 1.51 11.59
CA LYS A 258 29.43 2.87 11.85
C LYS A 258 30.54 3.81 12.30
N LEU A 259 31.54 3.30 13.01
CA LEU A 259 32.71 4.08 13.42
C LEU A 259 33.66 4.35 12.25
N SER A 260 33.75 3.46 11.25
CA SER A 260 34.59 3.69 10.07
C SER A 260 34.03 4.82 9.21
N LEU A 261 32.70 5.02 9.19
CA LEU A 261 32.07 6.15 8.52
C LEU A 261 32.52 7.52 9.06
N LEU A 262 32.96 7.61 10.32
CA LEU A 262 33.55 8.86 10.86
C LEU A 262 34.88 9.24 10.19
N LYS A 263 35.47 8.34 9.39
CA LYS A 263 36.66 8.63 8.58
C LYS A 263 36.31 9.19 7.20
N THR A 264 35.02 9.25 6.85
CA THR A 264 34.54 9.76 5.57
C THR A 264 34.02 11.20 5.72
N ALA A 265 34.08 12.00 4.66
CA ALA A 265 33.58 13.37 4.67
C ALA A 265 32.06 13.40 4.96
N ASP A 266 31.28 12.53 4.33
CA ASP A 266 29.82 12.53 4.50
C ASP A 266 29.39 11.94 5.84
N GLY A 267 30.12 10.98 6.40
CA GLY A 267 29.88 10.53 7.77
C GLY A 267 30.13 11.62 8.82
N ILE A 268 31.20 12.42 8.66
CA ILE A 268 31.45 13.59 9.52
C ILE A 268 30.34 14.63 9.37
N LYS A 269 29.96 14.98 8.13
CA LYS A 269 28.84 15.89 7.87
C LYS A 269 27.54 15.38 8.49
N ALA A 270 27.22 14.09 8.33
CA ALA A 270 26.02 13.48 8.88
C ALA A 270 25.94 13.63 10.40
N CYS A 271 27.05 13.39 11.11
CA CYS A 271 27.11 13.62 12.55
C CYS A 271 26.93 15.09 12.92
N LEU A 272 27.65 16.00 12.26
CA LEU A 272 27.55 17.44 12.53
C LEU A 272 26.15 17.98 12.25
N PHE A 273 25.54 17.59 11.13
CA PHE A 273 24.19 18.01 10.75
C PHE A 273 23.14 17.43 11.69
N THR A 274 23.32 16.20 12.19
CA THR A 274 22.46 15.65 13.24
C THR A 274 22.55 16.48 14.51
N ILE A 275 23.77 16.80 14.98
CA ILE A 275 23.98 17.59 16.19
C ILE A 275 23.40 19.01 16.05
N PHE A 276 23.79 19.74 15.01
CA PHE A 276 23.34 21.12 14.81
C PHE A 276 21.86 21.20 14.46
N GLY A 277 21.35 20.27 13.65
CA GLY A 277 19.93 20.18 13.32
C GLY A 277 19.06 19.97 14.56
N GLN A 278 19.42 19.01 15.41
CA GLN A 278 18.68 18.71 16.63
C GLN A 278 18.71 19.86 17.65
N ILE A 279 19.87 20.51 17.82
CA ILE A 279 19.97 21.72 18.65
C ILE A 279 19.13 22.86 18.03
N ASN A 280 19.10 22.98 16.70
CA ASN A 280 18.32 24.00 16.02
C ASN A 280 16.82 23.79 16.24
N ILE A 281 16.30 22.59 16.01
CA ILE A 281 14.87 22.35 16.22
C ILE A 281 14.48 22.51 17.70
N ALA A 282 15.31 22.06 18.66
CA ALA A 282 15.10 22.34 20.08
C ALA A 282 15.04 23.86 20.37
N SER A 283 15.89 24.64 19.71
CA SER A 283 15.84 26.11 19.77
C SER A 283 14.52 26.65 19.20
N MET A 284 14.12 26.19 18.01
CA MET A 284 12.90 26.66 17.34
C MET A 284 11.64 26.41 18.17
N ILE A 285 11.45 25.18 18.68
CA ILE A 285 10.25 24.83 19.47
C ILE A 285 10.17 25.59 20.81
N SER A 286 11.30 26.09 21.32
CA SER A 286 11.37 26.82 22.60
C SER A 286 11.54 28.34 22.44
N GLY A 287 11.55 28.86 21.21
CA GLY A 287 11.87 30.26 20.92
C GLY A 287 13.28 30.67 21.41
N GLY A 288 14.25 29.75 21.38
CA GLY A 288 15.66 29.97 21.75
C GLY A 288 15.95 29.82 23.24
N LEU A 289 14.95 29.52 24.06
CA LEU A 289 15.10 29.41 25.51
C LEU A 289 15.91 28.17 25.93
N LEU A 290 15.89 27.08 25.18
CA LEU A 290 16.70 25.90 25.51
C LEU A 290 18.20 26.11 25.26
N ILE A 291 18.60 26.87 24.23
CA ILE A 291 19.99 27.32 24.09
C ILE A 291 20.36 28.25 25.25
N THR A 292 19.42 29.09 25.70
CA THR A 292 19.63 29.94 26.88
C THR A 292 19.85 29.10 28.15
N ALA A 293 19.08 28.03 28.34
CA ALA A 293 19.28 27.07 29.43
C ALA A 293 20.68 26.44 29.39
N LEU A 294 21.11 26.00 28.20
CA LEU A 294 22.45 25.44 28.00
C LEU A 294 23.55 26.43 28.37
N VAL A 295 23.46 27.68 27.90
CA VAL A 295 24.40 28.76 28.24
C VAL A 295 24.41 29.02 29.75
N MET A 296 23.23 29.06 30.39
CA MET A 296 23.13 29.26 31.85
C MET A 296 23.85 28.15 32.62
N VAL A 297 23.62 26.88 32.28
CA VAL A 297 24.24 25.73 32.95
C VAL A 297 25.74 25.68 32.71
N ILE A 298 26.21 25.90 31.47
CA ILE A 298 27.64 25.93 31.16
C ILE A 298 28.34 27.04 31.92
N LEU A 299 27.78 28.26 31.94
CA LEU A 299 28.37 29.37 32.69
C LEU A 299 28.41 29.10 34.20
N LEU A 300 27.39 28.41 34.73
CA LEU A 300 27.36 27.99 36.13
C LEU A 300 28.46 26.95 36.43
N ILE A 301 28.61 25.94 35.56
CA ILE A 301 29.68 24.92 35.67
C ILE A 301 31.06 25.57 35.60
N VAL A 302 31.30 26.47 34.62
CA VAL A 302 32.59 27.16 34.44
C VAL A 302 32.91 28.04 35.65
N ARG A 303 31.92 28.80 36.14
CA ARG A 303 32.07 29.63 37.34
C ARG A 303 32.48 28.76 38.54
N LYS A 304 31.78 27.66 38.77
CA LYS A 304 32.06 26.75 39.89
C LYS A 304 33.37 25.99 39.74
N GLY A 305 33.74 25.60 38.53
CA GLY A 305 35.04 25.01 38.24
C GLY A 305 36.17 26.00 38.56
N LYS A 306 36.04 27.27 38.16
CA LYS A 306 37.02 28.31 38.49
C LYS A 306 37.13 28.52 40.01
N GLU A 307 36.01 28.58 40.72
CA GLU A 307 36.00 28.68 42.18
C GLU A 307 36.69 27.49 42.85
N ALA A 308 36.36 26.27 42.43
CA ALA A 308 36.87 25.03 43.04
C ALA A 308 38.35 24.77 42.75
N PHE A 309 38.80 24.96 41.50
CA PHE A 309 40.12 24.54 41.03
C PHE A 309 41.13 25.69 40.92
N VAL A 310 40.70 26.89 40.51
CA VAL A 310 41.60 28.03 40.29
C VAL A 310 41.71 28.88 41.54
N LEU A 311 40.57 29.36 42.05
CA LEU A 311 40.54 30.24 43.22
C LEU A 311 40.70 29.45 44.52
N LYS A 312 40.38 28.15 44.51
CA LYS A 312 40.35 27.27 45.70
C LYS A 312 39.51 27.85 46.85
N THR A 313 38.52 28.68 46.52
CA THR A 313 37.61 29.34 47.47
C THR A 313 36.30 28.59 47.55
N ILE A 314 35.80 28.33 48.76
CA ILE A 314 34.45 27.81 48.98
C ILE A 314 33.58 29.00 49.35
N GLN A 315 32.71 29.44 48.44
CA GLN A 315 31.75 30.51 48.73
C GLN A 315 30.60 30.01 49.63
N ALA A 316 29.86 30.97 50.21
CA ALA A 316 28.73 30.70 51.10
C ALA A 316 27.71 29.72 50.50
N ASP A 317 27.21 28.83 51.35
CA ASP A 317 26.36 27.72 50.97
C ASP A 317 24.99 28.19 50.45
N ASN A 318 24.78 28.19 49.13
CA ASN A 318 23.50 28.57 48.53
C ASN A 318 22.75 27.34 48.00
N ALA A 319 21.73 26.90 48.74
CA ALA A 319 20.90 25.76 48.35
C ALA A 319 20.22 25.94 46.98
N GLN A 320 19.79 27.16 46.63
CA GLN A 320 19.13 27.44 45.36
C GLN A 320 20.10 27.28 44.18
N GLU A 321 21.34 27.75 44.33
CA GLU A 321 22.39 27.54 43.33
C GLU A 321 22.72 26.06 43.11
N ARG A 322 22.80 25.27 44.21
CA ARG A 322 23.00 23.81 44.13
C ARG A 322 21.87 23.13 43.36
N LEU A 323 20.63 23.58 43.52
CA LEU A 323 19.49 23.07 42.76
C LEU A 323 19.64 23.34 41.25
N TYR A 324 19.97 24.57 40.86
CA TYR A 324 20.22 24.91 39.45
C TYR A 324 21.37 24.07 38.87
N PHE A 325 22.45 23.90 39.63
CA PHE A 325 23.60 23.12 39.19
C PHE A 325 23.24 21.65 38.96
N VAL A 326 22.64 20.99 39.94
CA VAL A 326 22.36 19.54 39.85
C VAL A 326 21.30 19.25 38.80
N ILE A 327 20.16 19.94 38.84
CA ILE A 327 19.06 19.71 37.89
C ILE A 327 19.51 20.10 36.48
N GLY A 328 20.12 21.28 36.33
CA GLY A 328 20.56 21.78 35.04
C GLY A 328 21.64 20.89 34.40
N SER A 329 22.68 20.52 35.16
CA SER A 329 23.75 19.68 34.63
C SER A 329 23.26 18.28 34.27
N PHE A 330 22.36 17.69 35.08
CA PHE A 330 21.81 16.36 34.82
C PHE A 330 21.08 16.32 33.47
N PHE A 331 20.11 17.22 33.25
CA PHE A 331 19.32 17.20 32.02
C PHE A 331 20.09 17.71 30.80
N VAL A 332 21.07 18.61 30.95
CA VAL A 332 21.99 18.99 29.86
C VAL A 332 22.85 17.78 29.44
N LEU A 333 23.38 17.02 30.40
CA LEU A 333 24.17 15.82 30.10
C LEU A 333 23.32 14.74 29.44
N CYS A 334 22.09 14.50 29.92
CA CYS A 334 21.17 13.57 29.25
C CYS A 334 20.88 13.99 27.81
N THR A 335 20.61 15.29 27.58
CA THR A 335 20.36 15.84 26.24
C THR A 335 21.57 15.66 25.33
N GLY A 336 22.76 16.08 25.77
CA GLY A 336 23.99 15.98 24.98
C GLY A 336 24.37 14.54 24.64
N MET A 337 24.25 13.61 25.60
CA MET A 337 24.52 12.19 25.36
C MET A 337 23.52 11.55 24.41
N THR A 338 22.23 11.92 24.48
CA THR A 338 21.22 11.42 23.53
C THR A 338 21.48 11.91 22.11
N ILE A 339 21.79 13.20 21.93
CA ILE A 339 22.15 13.75 20.61
C ILE A 339 23.39 13.03 20.05
N ALA A 340 24.44 12.88 20.87
CA ALA A 340 25.67 12.20 20.46
C ALA A 340 25.43 10.71 20.10
N ALA A 341 24.61 10.00 20.87
CA ALA A 341 24.26 8.61 20.57
C ALA A 341 23.42 8.50 19.29
N GLN A 342 22.52 9.45 19.04
CA GLN A 342 21.71 9.49 17.83
C GLN A 342 22.52 9.80 16.59
N SER A 343 23.45 10.77 16.66
CA SER A 343 24.33 11.10 15.54
C SER A 343 25.18 9.91 15.08
N LEU A 344 25.53 9.00 16.00
CA LEU A 344 26.28 7.79 15.68
C LEU A 344 25.38 6.63 15.24
N THR A 345 24.16 6.51 15.77
CA THR A 345 23.27 5.41 15.38
C THR A 345 22.69 5.60 13.98
N TRP A 346 22.45 6.85 13.57
CA TRP A 346 21.92 7.24 12.25
C TRP A 346 23.00 7.58 11.22
N ILE A 347 24.30 7.50 11.56
CA ILE A 347 25.38 7.97 10.68
C ILE A 347 25.34 7.34 9.29
N ALA A 348 25.01 6.04 9.17
CA ALA A 348 24.96 5.35 7.89
C ALA A 348 23.81 5.86 7.00
N THR A 349 22.57 5.85 7.50
CA THR A 349 21.41 6.30 6.74
C THR A 349 21.46 7.79 6.42
N ALA A 350 21.97 8.61 7.34
CA ALA A 350 22.17 10.04 7.10
C ALA A 350 23.31 10.30 6.11
N ALA A 351 24.43 9.57 6.16
CA ALA A 351 25.52 9.74 5.19
C ALA A 351 25.10 9.34 3.78
N ASN A 352 24.34 8.25 3.62
CA ASN A 352 23.77 7.85 2.34
C ASN A 352 22.85 8.94 1.79
N ALA A 353 21.98 9.50 2.64
CA ALA A 353 21.11 10.60 2.22
C ALA A 353 21.87 11.88 1.82
N LEU A 354 23.07 12.12 2.40
CA LEU A 354 23.92 13.23 1.98
C LEU A 354 24.64 12.95 0.67
N ALA A 355 25.03 11.69 0.43
CA ALA A 355 25.69 11.26 -0.81
C ALA A 355 24.77 11.41 -2.03
N ASP A 356 23.46 11.20 -1.85
CA ASP A 356 22.44 11.37 -2.90
C ASP A 356 22.17 12.83 -3.29
N GLY A 357 22.72 13.80 -2.53
CA GLY A 357 22.59 15.22 -2.81
C GLY A 357 21.30 15.87 -2.29
N TYR A 358 21.03 17.09 -2.76
CA TYR A 358 19.89 17.90 -2.29
C TYR A 358 18.56 17.39 -2.86
N GLY A 359 17.50 17.47 -2.04
CA GLY A 359 16.15 17.02 -2.45
C GLY A 359 15.95 15.51 -2.49
N ALA A 360 16.94 14.72 -2.03
CA ALA A 360 16.81 13.28 -1.91
C ALA A 360 15.66 12.91 -0.95
N LYS A 361 14.75 12.03 -1.38
CA LYS A 361 13.60 11.57 -0.59
C LYS A 361 13.96 10.51 0.47
N GLN A 362 15.25 10.30 0.70
CA GLN A 362 15.82 9.33 1.63
C GLN A 362 15.37 9.57 3.07
N TYR A 363 14.97 8.51 3.78
CA TYR A 363 14.54 8.57 5.18
C TYR A 363 15.61 9.13 6.14
N GLY A 364 16.90 8.97 5.80
CA GLY A 364 18.03 9.33 6.65
C GLY A 364 18.07 10.78 7.12
N THR A 365 17.52 11.73 6.35
CA THR A 365 17.51 13.17 6.70
C THR A 365 16.60 13.51 7.88
N LYS A 366 15.69 12.59 8.26
CA LYS A 366 14.91 12.67 9.50
C LYS A 366 15.79 12.77 10.75
N ALA A 367 17.01 12.23 10.72
CA ALA A 367 17.95 12.31 11.84
C ALA A 367 18.17 13.76 12.32
N PHE A 368 18.20 14.71 11.39
CA PHE A 368 18.53 16.12 11.65
C PHE A 368 17.43 16.84 12.44
N THR A 369 16.18 16.37 12.40
CA THR A 369 15.04 17.01 13.06
C THR A 369 14.44 16.17 14.19
N TYR A 370 15.12 15.08 14.55
CA TYR A 370 14.56 14.06 15.46
C TYR A 370 14.66 14.44 16.95
N LEU A 371 13.55 14.81 17.58
CA LEU A 371 13.50 15.26 18.98
C LEU A 371 12.95 14.24 20.00
N ARG A 372 12.27 13.19 19.55
CA ARG A 372 11.41 12.32 20.38
C ARG A 372 12.04 11.89 21.72
N TYR A 373 13.26 11.36 21.70
CA TYR A 373 13.91 10.81 22.90
C TYR A 373 14.59 11.82 23.82
N MET A 374 14.85 13.05 23.37
CA MET A 374 15.45 14.08 24.22
C MET A 374 14.40 14.96 24.90
N MET A 375 13.16 14.97 24.39
CA MET A 375 12.08 15.82 24.89
C MET A 375 11.81 15.72 26.39
N PRO A 376 11.83 14.52 27.02
CA PRO A 376 11.64 14.39 28.46
C PRO A 376 12.65 15.22 29.29
N TYR A 377 13.83 15.52 28.75
CA TYR A 377 14.89 16.25 29.44
C TYR A 377 14.75 17.78 29.28
N LEU A 378 14.14 18.22 28.18
CA LEU A 378 14.08 19.64 27.81
C LEU A 378 13.08 20.42 28.69
N GLN A 379 12.00 19.77 29.14
CA GLN A 379 10.97 20.41 29.96
C GLN A 379 11.50 20.87 31.34
N PRO A 380 12.24 20.04 32.12
CA PRO A 380 12.91 20.51 33.34
C PRO A 380 13.92 21.65 33.11
N LEU A 381 14.63 21.68 31.97
CA LEU A 381 15.54 22.77 31.62
C LEU A 381 14.78 24.08 31.38
N LEU A 382 13.66 24.02 30.67
CA LEU A 382 12.78 25.17 30.45
C LEU A 382 12.20 25.71 31.77
N MET A 383 11.86 24.82 32.72
CA MET A 383 11.46 25.23 34.07
C MET A 383 12.55 26.07 34.75
N LEU A 384 13.82 25.65 34.70
CA LEU A 384 14.91 26.43 35.30
C LEU A 384 15.02 27.82 34.67
N VAL A 385 14.85 27.95 33.34
CA VAL A 385 14.82 29.24 32.66
C VAL A 385 13.69 30.14 33.19
N PHE A 386 12.47 29.61 33.30
CA PHE A 386 11.33 30.38 33.82
C PHE A 386 11.49 30.77 35.29
N VAL A 387 12.04 29.88 36.12
CA VAL A 387 12.34 30.23 37.51
C VAL A 387 13.42 31.32 37.57
N THR A 388 14.47 31.25 36.74
CA THR A 388 15.50 32.29 36.66
C THR A 388 14.93 33.61 36.15
N MET A 389 14.00 33.61 35.17
CA MET A 389 13.30 34.84 34.74
C MET A 389 12.62 35.56 35.91
N GLU A 390 12.01 34.84 36.86
CA GLU A 390 11.34 35.49 38.00
C GLU A 390 12.27 35.77 39.19
N LYS A 391 13.23 34.89 39.49
CA LYS A 391 14.08 34.98 40.70
C LYS A 391 15.42 35.68 40.46
N GLN A 392 15.95 35.64 39.24
CA GLN A 392 17.30 36.10 38.89
C GLN A 392 17.29 36.77 37.51
N LYS A 393 16.45 37.80 37.36
CA LYS A 393 16.18 38.52 36.11
C LYS A 393 17.44 38.95 35.37
N ASP A 394 18.39 39.56 36.07
CA ASP A 394 19.64 40.06 35.47
C ASP A 394 20.50 38.93 34.92
N LEU A 395 20.56 37.80 35.64
CA LEU A 395 21.25 36.61 35.17
C LEU A 395 20.58 36.05 33.91
N PHE A 396 19.24 35.94 33.92
CA PHE A 396 18.49 35.52 32.75
C PHE A 396 18.78 36.43 31.55
N LEU A 397 18.62 37.76 31.70
CA LEU A 397 18.84 38.71 30.60
C LEU A 397 20.29 38.67 30.08
N SER A 398 21.28 38.51 30.97
CA SER A 398 22.68 38.34 30.59
C SER A 398 22.91 37.07 29.77
N CYS A 399 22.39 35.94 30.23
CA CYS A 399 22.49 34.67 29.52
C CYS A 399 21.71 34.66 28.20
N PHE A 400 20.51 35.25 28.18
CA PHE A 400 19.69 35.38 26.97
C PHE A 400 20.37 36.25 25.92
N ARG A 401 20.97 37.39 26.28
CA ARG A 401 21.75 38.20 25.33
C ARG A 401 22.96 37.44 24.79
N LYS A 402 23.65 36.68 25.64
CA LYS A 402 24.78 35.83 25.23
C LYS A 402 24.34 34.67 24.35
N SER A 403 23.11 34.17 24.47
CA SER A 403 22.60 33.06 23.66
C SER A 403 22.23 33.48 22.23
N ILE A 404 21.87 34.76 21.99
CA ILE A 404 21.47 35.25 20.65
C ILE A 404 22.50 34.94 19.57
N LYS A 405 23.81 35.14 19.82
CA LYS A 405 24.84 34.84 18.82
C LYS A 405 24.90 33.35 18.46
N TYR A 406 24.63 32.47 19.42
CA TYR A 406 24.60 31.03 19.18
C TYR A 406 23.33 30.60 18.46
N ILE A 407 22.18 31.21 18.80
CA ILE A 407 20.91 31.01 18.10
C ILE A 407 21.06 31.40 16.63
N VAL A 408 21.60 32.58 16.35
CA VAL A 408 21.82 33.06 14.97
C VAL A 408 22.81 32.16 14.22
N LEU A 409 23.90 31.74 14.86
CA LEU A 409 24.87 30.83 14.26
C LEU A 409 24.24 29.49 13.88
N ILE A 410 23.52 28.86 14.79
CA ILE A 410 22.91 27.53 14.58
C ILE A 410 21.78 27.61 13.54
N GLN A 411 20.97 28.66 13.57
CA GLN A 411 19.95 28.89 12.56
C GLN A 411 20.58 29.15 11.18
N GLY A 412 21.70 29.87 11.12
CA GLY A 412 22.47 30.07 9.89
C GLY A 412 23.01 28.75 9.33
N ILE A 413 23.56 27.89 10.19
CA ILE A 413 24.02 26.55 9.80
C ILE A 413 22.86 25.71 9.25
N TRP A 414 21.72 25.75 9.94
CA TRP A 414 20.51 25.05 9.51
C TRP A 414 20.06 25.48 8.11
N LEU A 415 19.86 26.79 7.90
CA LEU A 415 19.35 27.32 6.64
C LEU A 415 20.33 27.12 5.47
N ALA A 416 21.63 27.31 5.71
CA ALA A 416 22.63 27.27 4.64
C ALA A 416 23.08 25.86 4.28
N PHE A 417 23.16 24.94 5.24
CA PHE A 417 23.84 23.65 5.04
C PHE A 417 22.96 22.42 5.27
N ILE A 418 21.94 22.49 6.14
CA ILE A 418 21.16 21.30 6.54
C ILE A 418 19.83 21.25 5.79
N LEU A 419 19.08 22.36 5.80
CA LEU A 419 17.73 22.45 5.24
C LEU A 419 17.62 21.97 3.78
N PRO A 420 18.56 22.28 2.85
CA PRO A 420 18.47 21.79 1.47
C PRO A 420 18.41 20.27 1.32
N TYR A 421 18.96 19.51 2.27
CA TYR A 421 18.87 18.04 2.28
C TYR A 421 17.52 17.53 2.79
N CYS A 422 16.77 18.32 3.56
CA CYS A 422 15.48 17.89 4.10
C CYS A 422 14.32 17.98 3.10
N TYR A 423 14.51 18.64 1.96
CA TYR A 423 13.47 18.76 0.93
C TYR A 423 13.08 17.38 0.37
N GLY A 424 11.78 17.16 0.19
CA GLY A 424 11.22 15.91 -0.32
C GLY A 424 10.97 14.83 0.75
N ASN A 425 11.51 14.97 1.97
CA ASN A 425 11.29 14.01 3.06
C ASN A 425 10.17 14.47 4.00
N LYS A 426 9.00 13.81 3.92
CA LYS A 426 7.83 14.14 4.77
C LYS A 426 8.15 14.02 6.26
N GLN A 427 8.88 12.99 6.67
CA GLN A 427 9.19 12.75 8.09
C GLN A 427 10.14 13.78 8.69
N ALA A 428 11.04 14.38 7.89
CA ALA A 428 11.88 15.49 8.33
C ALA A 428 11.07 16.77 8.57
N GLY A 429 9.90 16.91 7.92
CA GLY A 429 9.00 18.07 7.97
C GLY A 429 7.96 18.07 9.11
N GLU A 430 7.83 16.97 9.86
CA GLU A 430 6.78 16.77 10.90
C GLU A 430 6.63 17.94 11.88
N GLU A 431 7.75 18.52 12.32
CA GLU A 431 7.76 19.59 13.31
C GLU A 431 7.49 20.99 12.73
N PHE A 432 7.46 21.12 11.40
CA PHE A 432 7.41 22.40 10.69
C PHE A 432 6.09 22.63 9.96
N ILE A 433 5.44 21.54 9.51
CA ILE A 433 4.27 21.59 8.63
C ILE A 433 3.11 22.41 9.20
N CYS A 434 2.91 22.40 10.52
CA CYS A 434 1.87 23.18 11.19
C CYS A 434 1.98 24.69 10.95
N PHE A 435 3.18 25.21 10.67
CA PHE A 435 3.39 26.63 10.39
C PHE A 435 3.19 27.01 8.93
N ALA A 436 3.19 26.02 8.05
CA ALA A 436 3.04 26.22 6.60
C ALA A 436 1.59 26.05 6.12
N LEU A 437 0.71 25.42 6.93
CA LEU A 437 -0.62 24.97 6.50
C LEU A 437 -0.56 24.15 5.19
N ALA A 438 0.55 23.44 4.99
CA ALA A 438 0.85 22.70 3.77
C ALA A 438 0.36 21.25 3.87
N ASP A 439 0.16 20.63 2.71
CA ASP A 439 -0.15 19.20 2.59
C ASP A 439 0.98 18.33 3.19
N ARG A 440 0.59 17.27 3.90
CA ARG A 440 1.45 16.26 4.52
C ARG A 440 2.39 15.58 3.54
N ASN A 441 2.06 15.56 2.26
CA ASN A 441 2.73 14.74 1.26
C ASN A 441 4.03 15.35 0.70
N ILE A 442 4.26 16.66 0.83
CA ILE A 442 5.43 17.30 0.21
C ILE A 442 6.11 18.28 1.18
N ALA A 443 7.30 17.90 1.68
CA ALA A 443 8.17 18.79 2.44
C ALA A 443 9.03 19.65 1.48
N THR A 444 8.67 20.92 1.29
CA THR A 444 9.43 21.86 0.45
C THR A 444 9.95 23.04 1.27
N ALA A 445 10.62 23.99 0.62
CA ALA A 445 10.93 25.28 1.26
C ALA A 445 9.68 25.94 1.88
N HIS A 446 8.49 25.76 1.28
CA HIS A 446 7.22 26.26 1.83
C HIS A 446 6.84 25.59 3.15
N THR A 447 7.36 24.40 3.46
CA THR A 447 7.14 23.72 4.76
C THR A 447 8.01 24.31 5.86
N TYR A 448 9.27 24.66 5.56
CA TYR A 448 10.27 25.02 6.57
C TYR A 448 10.46 26.53 6.79
N LEU A 449 10.34 27.34 5.73
CA LEU A 449 10.55 28.79 5.82
C LEU A 449 9.52 29.50 6.71
N PRO A 450 8.21 29.16 6.67
CA PRO A 450 7.23 29.76 7.59
C PRO A 450 7.56 29.50 9.06
N ALA A 451 8.01 28.30 9.41
CA ALA A 451 8.44 27.98 10.76
C ALA A 451 9.66 28.81 11.20
N THR A 452 10.59 29.07 10.28
CA THR A 452 11.72 29.97 10.53
C THR A 452 11.26 31.41 10.76
N LEU A 453 10.28 31.89 9.97
CA LEU A 453 9.70 33.21 10.14
C LEU A 453 9.00 33.36 11.50
N VAL A 454 8.19 32.37 11.89
CA VAL A 454 7.54 32.32 13.22
C VAL A 454 8.59 32.36 14.32
N PHE A 455 9.68 31.59 14.19
CA PHE A 455 10.78 31.59 15.15
C PHE A 455 11.45 32.96 15.28
N VAL A 456 11.72 33.65 14.16
CA VAL A 456 12.30 35.02 14.18
C VAL A 456 11.33 36.00 14.86
N ILE A 457 10.04 35.94 14.56
CA ILE A 457 9.02 36.80 15.19
C ILE A 457 8.97 36.54 16.70
N MET A 458 8.98 35.28 17.14
CA MET A 458 9.04 34.93 18.56
C MET A 458 10.28 35.53 19.24
N LEU A 459 11.47 35.40 18.63
CA LEU A 459 12.70 35.97 19.17
C LEU A 459 12.63 37.49 19.32
N LEU A 460 12.06 38.20 18.33
CA LEU A 460 11.87 39.65 18.40
C LEU A 460 10.92 40.05 19.53
N ILE A 461 9.81 39.31 19.70
CA ILE A 461 8.88 39.52 20.81
C ILE A 461 9.58 39.24 22.14
N PHE A 462 10.34 38.15 22.26
CA PHE A 462 11.04 37.77 23.48
C PHE A 462 12.08 38.80 23.87
N PHE A 463 12.83 39.32 22.90
CA PHE A 463 13.80 40.40 23.11
C PHE A 463 13.12 41.68 23.62
N ARG A 464 12.02 42.11 22.98
CA ARG A 464 11.26 43.31 23.39
C ARG A 464 10.59 43.12 24.75
N ALA A 465 10.02 41.96 25.02
CA ALA A 465 9.41 41.60 26.30
C ALA A 465 10.48 41.56 27.41
N GLY A 466 11.63 40.94 27.15
CA GLY A 466 12.76 40.90 28.08
C GLY A 466 13.31 42.29 28.41
N LYS A 467 13.46 43.18 27.42
CA LYS A 467 13.87 44.59 27.65
C LYS A 467 12.87 45.36 28.54
N LYS A 468 11.59 45.02 28.47
CA LYS A 468 10.51 45.61 29.28
C LYS A 468 10.20 44.81 30.56
N GLU A 469 10.98 43.77 30.86
CA GLU A 469 10.76 42.82 31.95
C GLU A 469 9.36 42.18 31.99
N LYS A 470 8.68 42.10 30.84
CA LYS A 470 7.35 41.48 30.71
C LYS A 470 7.47 39.98 30.42
N PHE A 471 8.10 39.21 31.31
CA PHE A 471 8.39 37.78 31.08
C PHE A 471 7.15 36.91 30.88
N GLN A 472 6.01 37.28 31.44
CA GLN A 472 4.73 36.59 31.19
C GLN A 472 4.34 36.58 29.70
N VAL A 473 4.72 37.63 28.94
CA VAL A 473 4.46 37.69 27.48
C VAL A 473 5.24 36.60 26.75
N ILE A 474 6.47 36.31 27.18
CA ILE A 474 7.29 35.23 26.61
C ILE A 474 6.58 33.88 26.82
N MET A 475 6.09 33.64 28.03
CA MET A 475 5.38 32.40 28.38
C MET A 475 4.08 32.25 27.59
N VAL A 476 3.27 33.30 27.49
CA VAL A 476 2.00 33.29 26.75
C VAL A 476 2.22 33.03 25.26
N VAL A 477 3.18 33.71 24.63
CA VAL A 477 3.50 33.49 23.21
C VAL A 477 3.96 32.07 22.97
N LEU A 478 4.84 31.55 23.84
CA LEU A 478 5.31 30.17 23.73
C LEU A 478 4.17 29.16 23.93
N LEU A 479 3.27 29.40 24.88
CA LEU A 479 2.10 28.55 25.11
C LEU A 479 1.15 28.54 23.91
N VAL A 480 0.87 29.69 23.30
CA VAL A 480 0.00 29.78 22.12
C VAL A 480 0.61 29.00 20.96
N VAL A 481 1.90 29.18 20.68
CA VAL A 481 2.59 28.47 19.59
C VAL A 481 2.65 26.96 19.85
N ALA A 482 3.01 26.55 21.07
CA ALA A 482 3.10 25.14 21.43
C ALA A 482 1.73 24.46 21.45
N GLY A 483 0.70 25.13 21.98
CA GLY A 483 -0.68 24.65 22.00
C GLY A 483 -1.28 24.52 20.60
N TYR A 484 -1.04 25.50 19.72
CA TYR A 484 -1.42 25.44 18.31
C TYR A 484 -0.76 24.25 17.61
N LYS A 485 0.56 24.11 17.72
CA LYS A 485 1.31 22.97 17.16
C LYS A 485 0.77 21.64 17.68
N TYR A 486 0.51 21.53 18.99
CA TYR A 486 -0.03 20.32 19.59
C TYR A 486 -1.36 19.91 18.94
N CYS A 487 -2.31 20.85 18.84
CA CYS A 487 -3.63 20.60 18.26
C CYS A 487 -3.55 20.30 16.76
N TYR A 488 -2.76 21.07 16.01
CA TYR A 488 -2.59 20.87 14.57
C TYR A 488 -2.05 19.47 14.27
N ASN A 489 -0.97 19.06 14.96
CA ASN A 489 -0.36 17.77 14.71
C ASN A 489 -1.22 16.61 15.24
N ALA A 490 -1.97 16.80 16.34
CA ALA A 490 -2.89 15.78 16.84
C ALA A 490 -3.91 15.38 15.76
N TYR A 491 -4.49 16.37 15.08
CA TYR A 491 -5.45 16.10 14.01
C TYR A 491 -4.77 15.73 12.68
N ASN A 492 -3.98 16.64 12.11
CA ASN A 492 -3.49 16.54 10.74
C ASN A 492 -2.39 15.49 10.56
N TRP A 493 -1.65 15.17 11.62
CA TRP A 493 -0.52 14.26 11.53
C TRP A 493 -0.78 12.89 12.13
N ASP A 494 -1.57 12.82 13.21
CA ASP A 494 -1.89 11.56 13.88
C ASP A 494 -3.25 11.02 13.46
N ILE A 495 -4.36 11.74 13.73
CA ILE A 495 -5.72 11.23 13.48
C ILE A 495 -5.97 10.92 12.00
N LEU A 496 -5.55 11.79 11.08
CA LEU A 496 -5.70 11.50 9.64
C LEU A 496 -4.92 10.25 9.20
N ALA A 497 -3.73 10.04 9.74
CA ALA A 497 -2.95 8.83 9.47
C ALA A 497 -3.60 7.57 10.04
N GLN A 498 -4.23 7.69 11.21
CA GLN A 498 -4.95 6.57 11.81
C GLN A 498 -6.19 6.20 10.99
N LYS A 499 -6.93 7.20 10.46
CA LYS A 499 -8.06 6.96 9.54
C LYS A 499 -7.61 6.24 8.26
N GLU A 500 -6.48 6.64 7.71
CA GLU A 500 -5.88 5.99 6.54
C GLU A 500 -5.46 4.54 6.84
N ASN A 501 -4.95 4.27 8.05
CA ASN A 501 -4.61 2.90 8.46
C ASN A 501 -5.83 2.05 8.78
N GLU A 502 -6.87 2.61 9.40
CA GLU A 502 -8.11 1.89 9.73
C GLU A 502 -8.82 1.38 8.48
N LYS A 503 -8.81 2.15 7.38
CA LYS A 503 -9.36 1.73 6.07
C LYS A 503 -8.77 0.44 5.49
N LYS A 504 -7.61 -0.01 5.99
CA LYS A 504 -6.94 -1.23 5.53
C LYS A 504 -7.42 -2.49 6.25
N ILE A 505 -8.32 -2.35 7.23
CA ILE A 505 -8.74 -3.44 8.12
C ILE A 505 -10.19 -3.30 8.59
N ASP A 506 -10.89 -2.24 8.18
CA ASP A 506 -12.21 -1.92 8.74
C ASP A 506 -13.26 -2.92 8.27
N THR A 507 -13.18 -3.34 7.00
CA THR A 507 -14.15 -4.26 6.41
C THR A 507 -13.96 -5.68 6.97
N VAL A 508 -12.74 -6.18 7.08
CA VAL A 508 -12.46 -7.50 7.68
C VAL A 508 -12.83 -7.50 9.16
N TYR A 509 -12.58 -6.41 9.88
CA TYR A 509 -12.98 -6.29 11.29
C TYR A 509 -14.50 -6.24 11.44
N GLN A 510 -15.22 -5.54 10.55
CA GLN A 510 -16.67 -5.55 10.53
C GLN A 510 -17.23 -6.96 10.31
N VAL A 511 -16.66 -7.69 9.35
CA VAL A 511 -17.12 -9.01 8.92
C VAL A 511 -16.81 -10.11 9.94
N LEU A 512 -15.56 -10.18 10.39
CA LEU A 512 -15.07 -11.25 11.28
C LEU A 512 -15.12 -10.88 12.78
N GLY A 513 -15.23 -9.59 13.12
CA GLY A 513 -14.90 -9.06 14.46
C GLY A 513 -15.93 -8.14 15.13
N SER A 514 -17.08 -7.83 14.52
CA SER A 514 -18.09 -6.93 15.12
C SER A 514 -19.39 -7.65 15.57
N GLY A 515 -19.98 -7.22 16.70
CA GLY A 515 -21.32 -7.65 17.17
C GLY A 515 -21.37 -8.70 18.29
N GLU A 516 -22.57 -9.26 18.56
CA GLU A 516 -22.81 -10.31 19.57
C GLU A 516 -22.05 -11.63 19.28
N LEU A 517 -21.59 -11.81 18.04
CA LEU A 517 -20.91 -13.00 17.52
C LEU A 517 -19.38 -12.90 17.43
N GLY A 518 -18.78 -11.72 17.64
CA GLY A 518 -17.32 -11.56 17.79
C GLY A 518 -16.73 -12.26 19.03
N LYS A 519 -17.52 -13.11 19.70
CA LYS A 519 -17.13 -13.98 20.81
C LYS A 519 -16.71 -15.38 20.37
N GLU A 520 -17.13 -15.85 19.19
CA GLU A 520 -16.70 -17.15 18.67
C GLU A 520 -15.51 -16.95 17.73
N GLN A 521 -14.34 -17.25 18.26
CA GLN A 521 -13.13 -17.41 17.48
C GLN A 521 -13.38 -18.50 16.41
N LEU A 522 -13.33 -18.13 15.13
CA LEU A 522 -13.61 -19.03 14.02
C LEU A 522 -12.51 -20.09 13.85
N THR A 523 -11.27 -19.71 14.18
CA THR A 523 -10.06 -20.53 14.10
C THR A 523 -9.05 -20.09 15.17
N ASP A 524 -8.17 -21.00 15.60
CA ASP A 524 -7.12 -20.67 16.59
C ASP A 524 -6.10 -19.65 16.05
N LYS A 525 -5.84 -19.69 14.74
CA LYS A 525 -4.86 -18.85 14.04
C LYS A 525 -5.51 -18.06 12.92
N LEU A 526 -4.95 -16.87 12.67
CA LEU A 526 -5.28 -16.05 11.52
C LEU A 526 -4.00 -15.75 10.74
N TYR A 527 -3.94 -16.13 9.47
CA TYR A 527 -2.78 -15.84 8.64
C TYR A 527 -2.94 -14.45 8.02
N GLY A 528 -1.86 -13.70 7.85
CA GLY A 528 -1.91 -12.34 7.30
C GLY A 528 -0.68 -11.99 6.49
N LEU A 529 -0.86 -11.52 5.26
CA LEU A 529 0.22 -11.12 4.38
C LEU A 529 0.00 -9.71 3.85
N ASP A 530 1.10 -8.97 3.74
CA ASP A 530 1.12 -7.68 3.07
C ASP A 530 1.81 -7.85 1.71
N LEU A 531 1.02 -7.69 0.65
CA LEU A 531 1.41 -7.83 -0.75
C LEU A 531 1.68 -6.46 -1.40
N SER A 532 1.69 -5.36 -0.64
CA SER A 532 1.94 -4.02 -1.16
C SER A 532 3.41 -3.73 -1.49
N GLY A 533 4.33 -4.63 -1.12
CA GLY A 533 5.77 -4.40 -1.19
C GLY A 533 6.31 -3.52 -0.06
N ALA A 534 5.54 -3.29 1.00
CA ALA A 534 5.98 -2.52 2.16
C ALA A 534 6.99 -3.29 3.02
N ASP A 535 8.15 -2.68 3.28
CA ASP A 535 9.22 -3.25 4.11
C ASP A 535 9.01 -3.04 5.64
N ASP A 536 8.14 -2.12 6.04
CA ASP A 536 7.80 -1.85 7.46
C ASP A 536 6.34 -1.38 7.56
N HIS A 537 5.76 -1.50 8.76
CA HIS A 537 4.36 -1.17 9.06
C HIS A 537 3.33 -1.94 8.22
N GLN A 538 3.61 -3.21 7.93
CA GLN A 538 2.73 -4.11 7.21
C GLN A 538 1.35 -4.31 7.87
N VAL A 539 0.34 -4.61 7.06
CA VAL A 539 -1.07 -4.73 7.49
C VAL A 539 -1.31 -5.78 8.59
N TYR A 540 -0.50 -6.84 8.66
CA TYR A 540 -0.63 -7.88 9.70
C TYR A 540 -0.44 -7.34 11.13
N TYR A 541 0.20 -6.17 11.31
CA TYR A 541 0.27 -5.52 12.62
C TYR A 541 -1.08 -4.91 13.03
N LEU A 542 -1.85 -4.34 12.09
CA LEU A 542 -3.22 -3.88 12.33
C LEU A 542 -4.12 -5.08 12.60
N LEU A 543 -4.01 -6.13 11.79
CA LEU A 543 -4.74 -7.39 11.96
C LEU A 543 -4.56 -7.94 13.38
N GLN A 544 -3.32 -8.03 13.88
CA GLN A 544 -3.06 -8.51 15.24
C GLN A 544 -3.66 -7.61 16.33
N TYR A 545 -3.71 -6.29 16.13
CA TYR A 545 -4.30 -5.37 17.10
C TYR A 545 -5.82 -5.51 17.18
N TYR A 546 -6.49 -5.51 16.01
CA TYR A 546 -7.94 -5.59 15.91
C TYR A 546 -8.46 -6.98 16.30
N PHE A 547 -7.69 -8.03 15.99
CA PHE A 547 -7.96 -9.42 16.38
C PHE A 547 -7.06 -9.86 17.53
N ALA A 548 -7.07 -9.10 18.63
CA ALA A 548 -6.15 -9.27 19.76
C ALA A 548 -6.14 -10.68 20.38
N ASP A 549 -7.25 -11.40 20.29
CA ASP A 549 -7.41 -12.76 20.83
C ASP A 549 -6.96 -13.87 19.84
N TYR A 550 -6.72 -13.55 18.57
CA TYR A 550 -6.14 -14.48 17.59
C TYR A 550 -4.62 -14.47 17.65
N GLU A 551 -4.00 -15.64 17.41
CA GLU A 551 -2.58 -15.69 17.04
C GLU A 551 -2.45 -15.37 15.54
N VAL A 552 -1.96 -14.18 15.20
CA VAL A 552 -1.75 -13.79 13.81
C VAL A 552 -0.39 -14.30 13.32
N ILE A 553 -0.37 -14.98 12.17
CA ILE A 553 0.81 -15.60 11.59
C ILE A 553 1.19 -14.87 10.28
N PRO A 554 2.33 -14.13 10.23
CA PRO A 554 2.68 -13.28 9.09
C PRO A 554 3.38 -14.10 7.96
N ARG A 555 2.69 -15.10 7.42
CA ARG A 555 3.13 -15.97 6.31
C ARG A 555 1.93 -16.70 5.71
N TYR A 556 2.14 -17.38 4.58
CA TYR A 556 1.16 -18.35 4.07
C TYR A 556 0.90 -19.48 5.09
N PRO A 557 -0.33 -19.99 5.16
CA PRO A 557 -0.60 -21.25 5.86
C PRO A 557 0.16 -22.40 5.21
N SER A 558 0.47 -23.43 5.99
CA SER A 558 1.11 -24.64 5.45
C SER A 558 0.09 -25.54 4.74
N GLU A 559 0.55 -26.34 3.78
CA GLU A 559 -0.32 -27.22 2.97
C GLU A 559 -1.08 -28.25 3.82
N ASP A 560 -0.53 -28.65 4.97
CA ASP A 560 -1.10 -29.63 5.90
C ASP A 560 -2.22 -29.06 6.79
N GLU A 561 -2.41 -27.74 6.86
CA GLU A 561 -3.51 -27.14 7.60
C GLU A 561 -4.84 -27.55 6.97
N LYS A 562 -5.76 -28.13 7.76
CA LYS A 562 -7.07 -28.59 7.26
C LYS A 562 -8.04 -27.43 7.05
N GLU A 563 -8.00 -26.46 7.95
CA GLU A 563 -8.81 -25.25 7.91
C GLU A 563 -7.90 -24.05 8.18
N ALA A 564 -8.04 -22.99 7.40
CA ALA A 564 -7.23 -21.79 7.55
C ALA A 564 -7.99 -20.56 7.04
N ILE A 565 -7.74 -19.41 7.67
CA ILE A 565 -8.11 -18.09 7.15
C ILE A 565 -6.82 -17.32 6.93
N LEU A 566 -6.62 -16.83 5.71
CA LEU A 566 -5.53 -15.94 5.33
C LEU A 566 -6.11 -14.60 4.89
N PHE A 567 -5.61 -13.51 5.45
CA PHE A 567 -5.89 -12.15 5.01
C PHE A 567 -4.79 -11.63 4.08
N THR A 568 -5.14 -10.98 2.98
CA THR A 568 -4.22 -10.24 2.12
C THR A 568 -4.78 -8.86 1.79
N ASN A 569 -3.89 -7.89 1.54
CA ASN A 569 -4.29 -6.54 1.13
C ASN A 569 -4.34 -6.31 -0.39
N ARG A 570 -4.10 -7.37 -1.17
CA ARG A 570 -4.21 -7.41 -2.64
C ARG A 570 -4.70 -8.77 -3.09
N ARG A 571 -5.27 -8.82 -4.29
CA ARG A 571 -5.73 -10.05 -4.94
C ARG A 571 -4.58 -10.84 -5.56
N GLU A 572 -3.58 -10.15 -6.12
CA GLU A 572 -2.48 -10.78 -6.86
C GLU A 572 -1.52 -11.48 -5.89
N ILE A 573 -1.63 -12.81 -5.82
CA ILE A 573 -0.80 -13.63 -4.94
C ILE A 573 0.45 -14.06 -5.70
N THR A 574 1.59 -14.02 -5.02
CA THR A 574 2.89 -14.46 -5.55
C THR A 574 3.10 -15.99 -5.57
N ASN A 575 2.17 -16.78 -5.02
CA ASN A 575 2.27 -18.22 -4.88
C ASN A 575 0.88 -18.88 -4.97
N THR A 576 0.43 -19.10 -6.21
CA THR A 576 -0.91 -19.63 -6.52
C THR A 576 -1.07 -21.11 -6.13
N GLU A 577 0.01 -21.90 -6.15
CA GLU A 577 0.01 -23.33 -5.82
C GLU A 577 -0.49 -23.60 -4.38
N VAL A 578 -0.11 -22.74 -3.42
CA VAL A 578 -0.50 -22.90 -2.00
C VAL A 578 -2.00 -22.70 -1.78
N LEU A 579 -2.69 -21.99 -2.69
CA LEU A 579 -4.06 -21.53 -2.51
C LEU A 579 -5.08 -22.19 -3.46
N GLU A 580 -4.70 -23.23 -4.20
CA GLU A 580 -5.58 -23.97 -5.12
C GLU A 580 -6.89 -24.46 -4.47
N ASN A 581 -6.89 -24.75 -3.17
CA ASN A 581 -8.04 -25.26 -2.42
C ASN A 581 -8.66 -24.24 -1.44
N TYR A 582 -8.41 -22.94 -1.64
CA TYR A 582 -8.96 -21.87 -0.80
C TYR A 582 -10.13 -21.17 -1.49
N LEU A 583 -11.02 -20.61 -0.68
CA LEU A 583 -12.09 -19.71 -1.12
C LEU A 583 -11.63 -18.25 -0.93
N CYS A 584 -11.48 -17.48 -2.01
CA CYS A 584 -11.03 -16.08 -1.96
C CYS A 584 -12.15 -15.03 -1.86
N ILE A 585 -12.56 -14.67 -0.66
CA ILE A 585 -13.59 -13.65 -0.46
C ILE A 585 -12.94 -12.27 -0.51
N GLU A 586 -13.18 -11.53 -1.59
CA GLU A 586 -12.89 -10.10 -1.63
C GLU A 586 -13.90 -9.32 -0.80
N LEU A 587 -13.41 -8.56 0.17
CA LEU A 587 -14.23 -7.70 1.02
C LEU A 587 -14.29 -6.28 0.46
N ASP A 588 -13.18 -5.78 -0.06
CA ASP A 588 -13.07 -4.55 -0.84
C ASP A 588 -11.74 -4.54 -1.62
N SER A 589 -11.42 -3.42 -2.28
CA SER A 589 -10.22 -3.28 -3.13
C SER A 589 -8.90 -3.52 -2.41
N GLU A 590 -8.84 -3.37 -1.08
CA GLU A 590 -7.63 -3.51 -0.25
C GLU A 590 -7.74 -4.64 0.79
N GLU A 591 -8.83 -5.43 0.81
CA GLU A 591 -9.07 -6.44 1.85
C GLU A 591 -9.62 -7.75 1.26
N TYR A 592 -8.84 -8.83 1.37
CA TYR A 592 -9.17 -10.15 0.81
C TYR A 592 -9.00 -11.24 1.88
N LEU A 593 -9.91 -12.21 1.89
CA LEU A 593 -9.90 -13.38 2.77
C LEU A 593 -9.82 -14.67 1.98
N TRP A 594 -8.80 -15.48 2.22
CA TRP A 594 -8.63 -16.81 1.65
C TRP A 594 -8.98 -17.84 2.72
N VAL A 595 -10.00 -18.66 2.48
CA VAL A 595 -10.53 -19.61 3.47
C VAL A 595 -10.42 -21.05 2.99
N LYS A 596 -9.71 -21.90 3.72
CA LYS A 596 -9.60 -23.35 3.45
C LYS A 596 -10.53 -24.14 4.36
N GLY A 597 -11.13 -25.20 3.81
CA GLY A 597 -11.99 -26.14 4.52
C GLY A 597 -13.47 -25.77 4.41
N GLU A 598 -14.29 -26.68 3.89
CA GLU A 598 -15.69 -26.41 3.54
C GLU A 598 -16.55 -25.93 4.72
N ALA A 599 -16.33 -26.49 5.93
CA ALA A 599 -17.11 -26.13 7.11
C ALA A 599 -16.79 -24.68 7.55
N LEU A 600 -15.52 -24.31 7.54
CA LEU A 600 -15.08 -22.95 7.83
C LEU A 600 -15.52 -21.96 6.75
N GLN A 601 -15.41 -22.31 5.47
CA GLN A 601 -15.88 -21.50 4.35
C GLN A 601 -17.36 -21.12 4.51
N LYS A 602 -18.23 -22.08 4.83
CA LYS A 602 -19.66 -21.82 5.07
C LYS A 602 -19.87 -20.82 6.20
N LYS A 603 -19.18 -20.99 7.33
CA LYS A 603 -19.25 -20.04 8.46
C LYS A 603 -18.80 -18.63 8.08
N VAL A 604 -17.68 -18.51 7.35
CA VAL A 604 -17.17 -17.19 6.92
C VAL A 604 -18.15 -16.53 5.95
N ILE A 605 -18.68 -17.26 4.96
CA ILE A 605 -19.70 -16.74 4.04
C ILE A 605 -20.94 -16.24 4.80
N GLU A 606 -21.43 -16.99 5.77
CA GLU A 606 -22.56 -16.56 6.61
C GLU A 606 -22.28 -15.25 7.35
N GLN A 607 -21.06 -15.11 7.90
CA GLN A 607 -20.65 -13.87 8.56
C GLN A 607 -20.57 -12.71 7.58
N VAL A 608 -19.99 -12.92 6.39
CA VAL A 608 -19.91 -11.85 5.38
C VAL A 608 -21.30 -11.42 4.96
N LYS A 609 -22.20 -12.36 4.61
CA LYS A 609 -23.60 -12.05 4.24
C LYS A 609 -24.36 -11.31 5.35
N LYS A 610 -24.07 -11.60 6.61
CA LYS A 610 -24.73 -10.97 7.76
C LYS A 610 -24.21 -9.56 8.05
N ASN A 611 -22.89 -9.38 7.97
CA ASN A 611 -22.20 -8.22 8.56
C ASN A 611 -21.65 -7.25 7.51
N HIS A 612 -21.42 -7.68 6.27
CA HIS A 612 -20.98 -6.82 5.17
C HIS A 612 -22.15 -5.94 4.70
N LYS A 613 -22.16 -4.69 5.16
CA LYS A 613 -23.22 -3.70 4.91
C LYS A 613 -22.64 -2.36 4.46
N LYS A 614 -21.42 -2.35 3.93
CA LYS A 614 -20.71 -1.12 3.60
C LYS A 614 -21.36 -0.54 2.33
N GLU A 615 -21.90 0.66 2.46
CA GLU A 615 -22.32 1.49 1.34
C GLU A 615 -21.11 2.33 0.93
N TYR A 616 -20.86 2.41 -0.38
CA TYR A 616 -19.77 3.16 -0.95
C TYR A 616 -20.34 4.35 -1.72
N HIS A 617 -19.66 5.48 -1.64
CA HIS A 617 -20.03 6.69 -2.38
C HIS A 617 -18.93 7.01 -3.38
N ILE A 618 -19.31 7.25 -4.63
CA ILE A 618 -18.38 7.69 -5.68
C ILE A 618 -18.06 9.16 -5.43
N ASP A 619 -16.77 9.51 -5.39
CA ASP A 619 -16.35 10.91 -5.33
C ASP A 619 -16.69 11.59 -6.66
N LEU A 620 -17.74 12.41 -6.68
CA LEU A 620 -18.18 13.10 -7.90
C LEU A 620 -17.08 14.00 -8.51
N GLY A 621 -16.05 14.40 -7.74
CA GLY A 621 -14.89 15.14 -8.26
C GLY A 621 -13.99 14.33 -9.20
N THR A 622 -14.15 13.00 -9.26
CA THR A 622 -13.42 12.14 -10.21
C THR A 622 -14.14 12.01 -11.56
N LEU A 623 -15.40 12.42 -11.65
CA LEU A 623 -16.18 12.37 -12.88
C LEU A 623 -15.69 13.39 -13.92
N TYR A 624 -15.77 13.00 -15.19
CA TYR A 624 -15.52 13.87 -16.32
C TYR A 624 -16.81 14.58 -16.72
N ASP A 625 -16.75 15.92 -16.76
CA ASP A 625 -17.83 16.76 -17.24
C ASP A 625 -17.78 16.85 -18.76
N ALA A 626 -18.68 16.11 -19.41
CA ALA A 626 -18.79 16.05 -20.86
C ALA A 626 -19.28 17.38 -21.47
N ALA A 627 -19.97 18.22 -20.69
CA ALA A 627 -20.48 19.50 -21.14
C ALA A 627 -19.41 20.61 -21.09
N SER A 628 -18.48 20.57 -20.12
CA SER A 628 -17.42 21.58 -19.95
C SER A 628 -16.01 21.14 -20.34
N ASN A 629 -15.82 19.84 -20.67
CA ASN A 629 -14.56 19.26 -21.11
C ASN A 629 -13.44 19.34 -20.04
N ARG A 630 -13.79 19.23 -18.74
CA ARG A 630 -12.88 19.40 -17.58
C ARG A 630 -13.23 18.45 -16.43
N ASN A 631 -12.25 18.14 -15.59
CA ASN A 631 -12.48 17.51 -14.28
C ASN A 631 -12.84 18.61 -13.26
N GLN A 632 -13.91 18.43 -12.47
CA GLN A 632 -14.37 19.41 -11.50
C GLN A 632 -14.17 18.94 -10.05
N THR A 633 -14.46 19.82 -9.07
CA THR A 633 -14.16 19.61 -7.64
C THR A 633 -15.44 19.55 -6.77
N GLY A 634 -16.59 19.19 -7.35
CA GLY A 634 -17.92 19.25 -6.71
C GLY A 634 -19.03 18.46 -7.43
N THR A 635 -20.28 18.93 -7.32
CA THR A 635 -21.49 18.31 -7.91
C THR A 635 -21.54 18.43 -9.45
N MET A 636 -22.30 17.54 -10.11
CA MET A 636 -22.40 17.48 -11.58
C MET A 636 -23.79 17.91 -12.04
N SER A 637 -23.90 19.01 -12.79
CA SER A 637 -25.20 19.53 -13.25
C SER A 637 -25.29 19.56 -14.77
N SER A 638 -26.46 19.22 -15.31
CA SER A 638 -26.79 19.56 -16.68
C SER A 638 -27.04 21.05 -16.80
N ASN A 639 -26.62 21.67 -17.91
CA ASN A 639 -26.90 23.07 -18.22
C ASN A 639 -28.27 23.26 -18.92
N GLY A 640 -29.15 22.25 -18.85
CA GLY A 640 -30.41 22.20 -19.61
C GLY A 640 -30.25 21.84 -21.10
N ALA A 641 -29.05 21.47 -21.57
CA ALA A 641 -28.90 20.85 -22.89
C ALA A 641 -29.12 19.34 -22.80
N VAL A 642 -29.93 18.79 -23.72
CA VAL A 642 -30.15 17.35 -23.83
C VAL A 642 -28.85 16.68 -24.30
N GLY A 643 -28.40 15.65 -23.59
CA GLY A 643 -27.16 14.93 -23.87
C GLY A 643 -26.39 14.49 -22.62
N CYS A 644 -25.27 13.81 -22.83
CA CYS A 644 -24.39 13.34 -21.75
C CYS A 644 -23.74 14.53 -21.04
N PHE A 645 -23.82 14.57 -19.71
CA PHE A 645 -23.19 15.62 -18.89
C PHE A 645 -22.21 15.07 -17.85
N ALA A 646 -22.29 13.79 -17.49
CA ALA A 646 -21.36 13.15 -16.56
C ALA A 646 -20.94 11.77 -17.05
N THR A 647 -19.65 11.47 -16.97
CA THR A 647 -19.14 10.12 -17.20
C THR A 647 -17.92 9.78 -16.35
N THR A 648 -17.81 8.52 -15.90
CA THR A 648 -16.57 8.01 -15.27
C THR A 648 -15.53 7.63 -16.32
N LYS A 649 -14.26 7.58 -15.90
CA LYS A 649 -13.32 6.67 -16.59
C LYS A 649 -13.75 5.24 -16.27
N GLY A 650 -13.35 4.28 -17.11
CA GLY A 650 -13.59 2.87 -16.78
C GLY A 650 -13.09 2.58 -15.36
N GLU A 651 -14.01 2.16 -14.49
CA GLU A 651 -13.72 1.73 -13.13
C GLU A 651 -13.87 0.22 -13.06
N ALA A 652 -12.86 -0.44 -12.50
CA ALA A 652 -12.90 -1.89 -12.32
C ALA A 652 -13.75 -2.23 -11.09
N PHE A 653 -14.88 -2.87 -11.33
CA PHE A 653 -15.69 -3.45 -10.26
C PHE A 653 -15.47 -4.96 -10.21
N THR A 654 -15.38 -5.50 -9.00
CA THR A 654 -15.12 -6.93 -8.81
C THR A 654 -16.42 -7.73 -8.86
N SER A 655 -16.33 -9.03 -9.11
CA SER A 655 -17.51 -9.87 -9.30
C SER A 655 -18.45 -9.86 -8.10
N GLY A 656 -19.76 -9.83 -8.36
CA GLY A 656 -20.82 -9.78 -7.34
C GLY A 656 -22.08 -9.05 -7.82
N GLU A 657 -23.10 -8.99 -6.97
CA GLU A 657 -24.31 -8.20 -7.24
C GLU A 657 -24.18 -6.82 -6.57
N TYR A 658 -24.35 -5.76 -7.36
CA TYR A 658 -24.23 -4.38 -6.90
C TYR A 658 -25.55 -3.65 -7.06
N GLU A 659 -25.98 -2.99 -5.99
CA GLU A 659 -27.10 -2.08 -6.01
C GLU A 659 -26.58 -0.65 -6.10
N PHE A 660 -26.91 0.05 -7.18
CA PHE A 660 -26.58 1.46 -7.38
C PHE A 660 -27.80 2.32 -7.09
N THR A 661 -27.56 3.46 -6.46
CA THR A 661 -28.53 4.53 -6.24
C THR A 661 -27.94 5.85 -6.72
N PHE A 662 -28.61 6.46 -7.69
CA PHE A 662 -28.26 7.76 -8.25
C PHE A 662 -29.23 8.80 -7.74
N THR A 663 -28.73 9.80 -7.01
CA THR A 663 -29.56 10.85 -6.42
C THR A 663 -29.45 12.12 -7.23
N PHE A 664 -30.59 12.65 -7.66
CA PHE A 664 -30.70 13.87 -8.43
C PHE A 664 -31.50 14.95 -7.69
N SER A 665 -31.05 16.20 -7.81
CA SER A 665 -31.76 17.41 -7.41
C SER A 665 -32.22 18.18 -8.65
N VAL A 666 -33.46 18.65 -8.63
CA VAL A 666 -34.13 19.34 -9.75
C VAL A 666 -34.82 20.60 -9.21
N GLU A 667 -34.45 21.78 -9.75
CA GLU A 667 -34.90 23.07 -9.21
C GLU A 667 -36.37 23.44 -9.52
N THR A 668 -37.07 22.69 -10.38
CA THR A 668 -38.41 23.08 -10.89
C THR A 668 -39.44 21.96 -10.92
N ASP A 669 -40.68 22.27 -10.49
CA ASP A 669 -41.89 21.44 -10.58
C ASP A 669 -42.45 21.30 -12.01
N ASP A 670 -41.60 21.16 -13.03
CA ASP A 670 -42.08 21.08 -14.41
C ASP A 670 -42.69 19.70 -14.70
N LYS A 671 -44.02 19.63 -14.58
CA LYS A 671 -44.84 18.43 -14.83
C LYS A 671 -44.99 18.08 -16.32
N GLY A 672 -44.28 18.79 -17.21
CA GLY A 672 -44.41 18.66 -18.66
C GLY A 672 -43.50 17.61 -19.31
N SER A 673 -42.34 17.27 -18.71
CA SER A 673 -41.41 16.28 -19.26
C SER A 673 -41.56 14.95 -18.53
N THR A 674 -41.79 13.87 -19.28
CA THR A 674 -41.96 12.52 -18.70
C THR A 674 -40.65 11.93 -18.22
N ASP A 675 -39.56 12.16 -18.95
CA ASP A 675 -38.20 11.71 -18.60
C ASP A 675 -37.32 12.96 -18.39
N LEU A 676 -36.61 13.03 -17.25
CA LEU A 676 -35.76 14.16 -16.86
C LEU A 676 -34.28 13.86 -17.08
N ALA A 677 -33.84 12.66 -16.70
CA ALA A 677 -32.47 12.19 -16.87
C ALA A 677 -32.44 10.67 -17.11
N THR A 678 -31.44 10.20 -17.83
CA THR A 678 -31.14 8.77 -18.01
C THR A 678 -29.79 8.48 -17.38
N VAL A 679 -29.72 7.43 -16.58
CA VAL A 679 -28.49 6.84 -16.09
C VAL A 679 -28.24 5.54 -16.83
N ASP A 680 -26.99 5.30 -17.13
CA ASP A 680 -26.54 4.18 -17.94
C ASP A 680 -25.18 3.68 -17.44
N ILE A 681 -25.07 2.37 -17.22
CA ILE A 681 -23.83 1.71 -16.85
C ILE A 681 -23.46 0.79 -18.01
N ALA A 682 -22.29 1.06 -18.62
CA ALA A 682 -21.86 0.46 -19.87
C ALA A 682 -20.43 -0.05 -19.79
N ASP A 683 -20.05 -0.94 -20.71
CA ASP A 683 -18.67 -1.34 -20.92
C ASP A 683 -17.85 -0.15 -21.46
N ALA A 684 -16.72 0.16 -20.83
CA ALA A 684 -15.88 1.32 -21.19
C ALA A 684 -15.14 1.15 -22.53
N ILE A 685 -15.00 -0.09 -23.04
CA ILE A 685 -14.30 -0.43 -24.27
C ILE A 685 -15.30 -0.50 -25.44
N THR A 686 -16.34 -1.33 -25.32
CA THR A 686 -17.32 -1.56 -26.39
C THR A 686 -18.41 -0.49 -26.43
N GLY A 687 -18.67 0.17 -25.30
CA GLY A 687 -19.73 1.15 -25.13
C GLY A 687 -21.13 0.53 -24.96
N GLU A 688 -21.22 -0.80 -24.92
CA GLU A 688 -22.47 -1.55 -24.74
C GLU A 688 -23.07 -1.30 -23.35
N SER A 689 -24.35 -0.96 -23.29
CA SER A 689 -25.07 -0.70 -22.03
C SER A 689 -25.46 -2.01 -21.37
N TYR A 690 -25.05 -2.20 -20.12
CA TYR A 690 -25.47 -3.33 -19.29
C TYR A 690 -26.82 -3.07 -18.63
N VAL A 691 -27.00 -1.87 -18.10
CA VAL A 691 -28.28 -1.42 -17.54
C VAL A 691 -28.46 0.06 -17.77
N SER A 692 -29.70 0.46 -18.00
CA SER A 692 -30.09 1.86 -18.08
C SER A 692 -31.44 2.07 -17.40
N GLY A 693 -31.65 3.25 -16.85
CA GLY A 693 -32.95 3.68 -16.41
C GLY A 693 -33.05 5.18 -16.23
N LYS A 694 -34.27 5.59 -15.96
CA LYS A 694 -34.68 6.97 -16.14
C LYS A 694 -35.21 7.55 -14.85
N LEU A 695 -34.87 8.81 -14.61
CA LEU A 695 -35.52 9.66 -13.64
C LEU A 695 -36.75 10.28 -14.29
N GLN A 696 -37.94 9.93 -13.80
CA GLN A 696 -39.19 10.55 -14.26
C GLN A 696 -39.60 11.69 -13.34
N ALA A 697 -40.36 12.65 -13.87
CA ALA A 697 -40.89 13.75 -13.06
C ALA A 697 -41.81 13.26 -11.90
N SER A 698 -42.40 12.07 -12.02
CA SER A 698 -43.16 11.43 -10.94
C SER A 698 -42.32 10.90 -9.78
N ASP A 699 -41.02 10.70 -9.99
CA ASP A 699 -40.11 10.13 -9.00
C ASP A 699 -39.58 11.22 -8.03
N LEU A 700 -39.80 12.49 -8.37
CA LEU A 700 -39.40 13.64 -7.56
C LEU A 700 -40.28 13.80 -6.31
N LYS A 701 -39.63 13.92 -5.15
CA LYS A 701 -40.21 14.37 -3.87
C LYS A 701 -39.41 15.56 -3.37
N ASP A 702 -40.08 16.71 -3.22
CA ASP A 702 -39.47 17.97 -2.80
C ASP A 702 -38.24 18.38 -3.66
N GLY A 703 -38.32 18.11 -4.97
CA GLY A 703 -37.24 18.41 -5.93
C GLY A 703 -36.10 17.39 -5.97
N VAL A 704 -36.15 16.31 -5.18
CA VAL A 704 -35.14 15.24 -5.18
C VAL A 704 -35.75 13.94 -5.71
N GLY A 705 -35.04 13.25 -6.58
CA GLY A 705 -35.45 11.92 -7.07
C GLY A 705 -34.27 10.97 -7.18
N GLU A 706 -34.57 9.68 -7.11
CA GLU A 706 -33.58 8.61 -7.08
C GLU A 706 -33.83 7.62 -8.22
N VAL A 707 -32.76 7.12 -8.80
CA VAL A 707 -32.79 6.03 -9.78
C VAL A 707 -31.99 4.86 -9.22
N HIS A 708 -32.60 3.67 -9.16
CA HIS A 708 -31.99 2.48 -8.56
C HIS A 708 -31.85 1.35 -9.57
N PHE A 709 -30.72 0.64 -9.50
CA PHE A 709 -30.46 -0.56 -10.31
C PHE A 709 -29.77 -1.62 -9.47
N SER A 710 -30.04 -2.90 -9.79
CA SER A 710 -29.15 -4.00 -9.41
C SER A 710 -28.42 -4.51 -10.65
N ILE A 711 -27.10 -4.65 -10.56
CA ILE A 711 -26.25 -5.16 -11.63
C ILE A 711 -25.47 -6.36 -11.10
N PRO A 712 -25.66 -7.56 -11.67
CA PRO A 712 -24.72 -8.64 -11.49
C PRO A 712 -23.47 -8.36 -12.34
N MET A 713 -22.30 -8.41 -11.71
CA MET A 713 -21.01 -8.20 -12.35
C MET A 713 -20.21 -9.51 -12.35
N SER A 714 -19.70 -9.87 -13.52
CA SER A 714 -18.78 -11.00 -13.72
C SER A 714 -17.43 -10.44 -14.17
N ASN A 715 -16.40 -10.62 -13.35
CA ASN A 715 -14.98 -10.24 -13.56
C ASN A 715 -14.68 -8.80 -14.01
N ALA A 716 -14.16 -7.99 -13.09
CA ALA A 716 -13.37 -6.77 -13.37
C ALA A 716 -13.82 -5.95 -14.59
N GLN A 717 -15.13 -5.79 -14.79
CA GLN A 717 -15.64 -5.08 -15.94
C GLN A 717 -15.22 -3.63 -15.80
N ASN A 718 -14.61 -3.11 -16.87
CA ASN A 718 -14.20 -1.72 -16.91
C ASN A 718 -15.47 -0.91 -17.16
N LEU A 719 -16.19 -0.57 -16.09
CA LEU A 719 -17.52 0.01 -16.20
C LEU A 719 -17.42 1.52 -16.32
N GLN A 720 -18.13 2.05 -17.31
CA GLN A 720 -18.37 3.46 -17.50
C GLN A 720 -19.79 3.80 -17.05
N ILE A 721 -19.89 4.63 -16.04
CA ILE A 721 -21.15 5.26 -15.64
C ILE A 721 -21.36 6.47 -16.55
N ARG A 722 -22.57 6.63 -17.09
CA ARG A 722 -22.98 7.74 -17.97
C ARG A 722 -24.31 8.31 -17.46
N CYS A 723 -24.37 9.64 -17.34
CA CYS A 723 -25.62 10.35 -17.02
C CYS A 723 -25.96 11.32 -18.16
N PHE A 724 -27.19 11.22 -18.64
CA PHE A 724 -27.75 12.01 -19.72
C PHE A 724 -28.89 12.87 -19.19
N ALA A 725 -28.95 14.13 -19.63
CA ALA A 725 -30.15 14.93 -19.49
C ALA A 725 -31.08 14.65 -20.67
N ASP A 726 -32.32 14.28 -20.39
CA ASP A 726 -33.33 13.95 -21.42
C ASP A 726 -34.28 15.13 -21.72
N SER A 727 -34.18 16.19 -20.93
CA SER A 727 -35.04 17.36 -21.04
C SER A 727 -34.23 18.65 -20.94
N THR A 728 -34.89 19.78 -21.23
CA THR A 728 -34.30 21.11 -21.05
C THR A 728 -34.30 21.58 -19.59
N VAL A 729 -34.83 20.76 -18.67
CA VAL A 729 -34.82 21.04 -17.23
C VAL A 729 -33.43 20.72 -16.69
N PRO A 730 -32.76 21.68 -16.01
CA PRO A 730 -31.50 21.41 -15.33
C PRO A 730 -31.68 20.34 -14.25
N VAL A 731 -30.81 19.33 -14.28
CA VAL A 731 -30.75 18.24 -13.29
C VAL A 731 -29.35 18.22 -12.69
N GLU A 732 -29.26 18.08 -11.38
CA GLU A 732 -27.99 18.00 -10.65
C GLU A 732 -27.84 16.61 -10.03
N LEU A 733 -26.80 15.88 -10.42
CA LEU A 733 -26.38 14.65 -9.76
C LEU A 733 -25.63 15.01 -8.46
N THR A 734 -26.22 14.63 -7.32
CA THR A 734 -25.72 15.00 -5.99
C THR A 734 -25.02 13.85 -5.26
N ASP A 735 -25.33 12.60 -5.62
CA ASP A 735 -24.70 11.42 -5.03
C ASP A 735 -24.81 10.21 -5.97
N ILE A 736 -23.78 9.38 -5.99
CA ILE A 736 -23.84 8.03 -6.52
C ILE A 736 -23.39 7.10 -5.39
N MET A 737 -24.35 6.35 -4.86
CA MET A 737 -24.10 5.33 -3.85
C MET A 737 -24.16 3.95 -4.50
N TYR A 738 -23.26 3.06 -4.14
CA TYR A 738 -23.35 1.66 -4.50
C TYR A 738 -23.10 0.74 -3.30
N LYS A 739 -23.71 -0.44 -3.34
CA LYS A 739 -23.59 -1.46 -2.32
C LYS A 739 -23.43 -2.83 -2.94
N LYS A 740 -22.40 -3.58 -2.53
CA LYS A 740 -22.22 -4.97 -2.91
C LYS A 740 -23.12 -5.86 -2.06
N ASN A 741 -24.20 -6.36 -2.66
CA ASN A 741 -25.21 -7.20 -2.01
C ASN A 741 -24.87 -8.70 -2.10
N SER A 742 -24.05 -9.11 -3.06
CA SER A 742 -23.60 -10.50 -3.20
C SER A 742 -22.10 -10.57 -3.51
N LEU A 743 -21.43 -11.58 -2.93
CA LEU A 743 -20.04 -11.95 -3.21
C LEU A 743 -19.92 -12.99 -4.32
N THR A 744 -21.05 -13.56 -4.77
CA THR A 744 -21.08 -14.59 -5.81
C THR A 744 -21.35 -13.97 -7.17
N ASP A 745 -20.55 -14.36 -8.15
CA ASP A 745 -20.74 -14.08 -9.57
C ASP A 745 -21.96 -14.86 -10.08
N HIS A 746 -22.93 -14.17 -10.67
CA HIS A 746 -24.13 -14.80 -11.22
C HIS A 746 -23.88 -15.23 -12.66
N VAL A 747 -23.31 -16.43 -12.83
CA VAL A 747 -22.95 -16.95 -14.13
C VAL A 747 -24.20 -17.15 -14.99
N GLY A 748 -24.21 -16.51 -16.16
CA GLY A 748 -25.32 -16.54 -17.11
C GLY A 748 -26.34 -15.40 -16.98
N ALA A 749 -26.18 -14.47 -16.02
CA ALA A 749 -27.11 -13.36 -15.81
C ALA A 749 -26.93 -12.20 -16.80
N ILE A 750 -25.70 -11.88 -17.23
CA ILE A 750 -25.42 -10.71 -18.08
C ILE A 750 -25.88 -10.92 -19.53
N TYR A 751 -25.60 -12.09 -20.12
CA TYR A 751 -25.97 -12.44 -21.51
C TYR A 751 -27.04 -13.52 -21.57
N GLN A 752 -28.11 -13.34 -20.78
CA GLN A 752 -29.18 -14.31 -20.67
C GLN A 752 -29.81 -14.66 -22.04
N THR A 753 -29.89 -13.70 -22.96
CA THR A 753 -30.41 -13.92 -24.32
C THR A 753 -29.59 -14.95 -25.10
N GLU A 754 -28.25 -14.89 -25.00
CA GLU A 754 -27.34 -15.83 -25.69
C GLU A 754 -27.47 -17.24 -25.12
N THR A 755 -27.53 -17.37 -23.79
CA THR A 755 -27.66 -18.67 -23.12
C THR A 755 -29.03 -19.30 -23.40
N GLU A 756 -30.12 -18.52 -23.41
CA GLU A 756 -31.45 -19.00 -23.81
C GLU A 756 -31.51 -19.45 -25.27
N GLN A 757 -30.75 -18.82 -26.16
CA GLN A 757 -30.63 -19.26 -27.56
C GLN A 757 -29.94 -20.62 -27.66
N LEU A 758 -28.80 -20.80 -26.98
CA LEU A 758 -28.07 -22.07 -26.96
C LEU A 758 -28.89 -23.19 -26.30
N SER A 759 -29.71 -22.86 -25.30
CA SER A 759 -30.64 -23.81 -24.67
C SER A 759 -31.59 -24.46 -25.68
N LYS A 760 -32.07 -23.73 -26.69
CA LYS A 760 -32.96 -24.28 -27.73
C LYS A 760 -32.29 -25.35 -28.59
N ILE A 761 -30.96 -25.29 -28.71
CA ILE A 761 -30.14 -26.28 -29.41
C ILE A 761 -29.86 -27.46 -28.49
N ALA A 762 -29.37 -27.17 -27.27
CA ALA A 762 -29.02 -28.18 -26.27
C ALA A 762 -30.20 -29.12 -25.95
N ASN A 763 -31.42 -28.58 -25.80
CA ASN A 763 -32.61 -29.36 -25.46
C ASN A 763 -33.11 -30.30 -26.58
N LYS A 764 -32.58 -30.20 -27.81
CA LYS A 764 -32.92 -31.12 -28.91
C LYS A 764 -32.06 -32.39 -28.94
N ILE A 765 -31.03 -32.46 -28.09
CA ILE A 765 -30.08 -33.58 -27.99
C ILE A 765 -30.50 -34.38 -26.73
N GLU A 766 -31.00 -35.62 -26.87
CA GLU A 766 -31.65 -36.36 -25.74
C GLU A 766 -30.65 -37.05 -24.76
N LYS A 767 -31.16 -37.49 -23.60
CA LYS A 767 -30.52 -37.54 -22.24
C LYS A 767 -29.15 -38.25 -22.04
N ASN A 768 -28.35 -37.60 -21.16
CA ASN A 768 -27.12 -38.02 -20.46
C ASN A 768 -25.77 -37.81 -21.17
N ALA A 769 -25.73 -37.05 -22.26
CA ALA A 769 -24.45 -36.54 -22.75
C ALA A 769 -24.08 -35.28 -21.97
N ASP A 770 -22.93 -35.30 -21.29
CA ASP A 770 -22.29 -34.07 -20.80
C ASP A 770 -22.16 -33.13 -22.00
N ILE A 771 -22.74 -31.93 -21.90
CA ILE A 771 -22.72 -30.91 -22.95
C ILE A 771 -21.61 -29.93 -22.58
N PRO A 772 -20.43 -29.98 -23.22
CA PRO A 772 -19.40 -29.01 -22.96
C PRO A 772 -19.81 -27.66 -23.54
N MET A 773 -19.61 -26.61 -22.76
CA MET A 773 -19.80 -25.24 -23.17
C MET A 773 -18.54 -24.46 -22.81
N VAL A 774 -17.92 -23.84 -23.81
CA VAL A 774 -16.77 -22.96 -23.60
C VAL A 774 -17.28 -21.53 -23.55
N SER A 775 -16.90 -20.82 -22.49
CA SER A 775 -17.14 -19.40 -22.25
C SER A 775 -15.90 -18.62 -22.64
N GLU A 776 -16.06 -17.50 -23.33
CA GLU A 776 -14.98 -16.54 -23.61
C GLU A 776 -14.58 -15.72 -22.36
N TYR A 777 -15.15 -16.01 -21.19
CA TYR A 777 -14.83 -15.38 -19.90
C TYR A 777 -13.94 -16.25 -19.02
N ASP A 778 -12.93 -15.65 -18.38
CA ASP A 778 -11.91 -16.33 -17.55
C ASP A 778 -12.26 -16.47 -16.05
N SER A 779 -13.51 -16.16 -15.64
CA SER A 779 -13.90 -16.08 -14.22
C SER A 779 -14.88 -17.14 -13.71
N LEU A 780 -15.03 -18.26 -14.41
CA LEU A 780 -15.97 -19.32 -14.05
C LEU A 780 -15.52 -20.13 -12.81
N ARG A 781 -14.23 -20.08 -12.48
CA ARG A 781 -13.62 -20.94 -11.45
C ARG A 781 -13.84 -20.47 -10.01
N TRP A 782 -14.18 -19.20 -9.77
CA TRP A 782 -14.22 -18.60 -8.43
C TRP A 782 -15.53 -17.85 -8.21
N PHE A 783 -16.30 -18.22 -7.16
CA PHE A 783 -17.54 -17.53 -6.74
C PHE A 783 -18.75 -17.63 -7.66
N ALA A 784 -18.84 -18.60 -8.58
CA ALA A 784 -19.98 -18.74 -9.48
C ALA A 784 -21.25 -19.33 -8.81
N ASP A 785 -22.34 -18.56 -8.80
CA ASP A 785 -23.71 -19.06 -8.71
C ASP A 785 -24.21 -19.37 -10.12
N TYR A 786 -24.42 -20.66 -10.40
CA TYR A 786 -24.87 -21.13 -11.71
C TYR A 786 -26.41 -21.16 -11.84
N SER A 787 -27.17 -20.70 -10.86
CA SER A 787 -28.64 -20.83 -10.86
C SER A 787 -29.28 -20.13 -12.07
N ASP A 788 -28.77 -18.97 -12.47
CA ASP A 788 -29.24 -18.24 -13.65
C ASP A 788 -28.90 -19.00 -14.94
N MET A 789 -27.67 -19.49 -15.09
CA MET A 789 -27.28 -20.37 -16.20
C MET A 789 -28.11 -21.66 -16.23
N GLN A 790 -28.35 -22.31 -15.08
CA GLN A 790 -29.16 -23.53 -14.98
C GLN A 790 -30.58 -23.28 -15.46
N LYS A 791 -31.16 -22.14 -15.06
CA LYS A 791 -32.50 -21.72 -15.47
C LYS A 791 -32.56 -21.39 -16.96
N ALA A 792 -31.62 -20.59 -17.47
CA ALA A 792 -31.56 -20.19 -18.88
C ALA A 792 -31.32 -21.40 -19.80
N MET A 793 -30.37 -22.27 -19.44
CA MET A 793 -30.05 -23.48 -20.19
C MET A 793 -31.08 -24.60 -20.01
N LYS A 794 -31.93 -24.53 -18.97
CA LYS A 794 -32.83 -25.61 -18.52
C LYS A 794 -32.07 -26.89 -18.19
N ALA A 795 -30.83 -26.76 -17.70
CA ALA A 795 -29.97 -27.88 -17.35
C ALA A 795 -30.31 -28.42 -15.94
N LYS A 796 -30.15 -29.73 -15.73
CA LYS A 796 -30.31 -30.37 -14.40
C LYS A 796 -29.28 -29.84 -13.40
N SER A 797 -28.08 -29.56 -13.89
CA SER A 797 -26.94 -29.04 -13.14
C SER A 797 -25.93 -28.43 -14.10
N VAL A 798 -25.22 -27.41 -13.64
CA VAL A 798 -24.14 -26.72 -14.35
C VAL A 798 -22.97 -26.66 -13.37
N PHE A 799 -21.78 -27.03 -13.82
CA PHE A 799 -20.55 -26.93 -13.03
C PHE A 799 -19.39 -26.51 -13.92
N TYR A 800 -18.41 -25.84 -13.32
CA TYR A 800 -17.13 -25.58 -13.96
C TYR A 800 -16.38 -26.89 -14.22
N CYS A 801 -15.78 -27.02 -15.40
CA CYS A 801 -14.93 -28.13 -15.79
C CYS A 801 -13.55 -27.60 -16.23
N GLU A 802 -12.48 -28.14 -15.65
CA GLU A 802 -11.13 -27.83 -16.11
C GLU A 802 -10.92 -28.38 -17.53
N SER A 803 -10.30 -27.59 -18.40
CA SER A 803 -10.05 -27.92 -19.81
C SER A 803 -9.43 -29.31 -19.99
N GLN A 804 -8.41 -29.64 -19.18
CA GLN A 804 -7.74 -30.95 -19.21
C GLN A 804 -8.69 -32.12 -18.92
N LYS A 805 -9.63 -31.97 -17.98
CA LYS A 805 -10.62 -33.02 -17.67
C LYS A 805 -11.62 -33.21 -18.81
N ALA A 806 -12.01 -32.12 -19.48
CA ALA A 806 -12.86 -32.18 -20.66
C ALA A 806 -12.17 -32.85 -21.85
N LEU A 807 -10.87 -32.58 -22.05
CA LEU A 807 -10.01 -33.23 -23.04
C LEU A 807 -9.83 -34.73 -22.76
N GLU A 808 -9.69 -35.13 -21.49
CA GLU A 808 -9.61 -36.54 -21.08
C GLU A 808 -10.96 -37.28 -21.27
N GLY A 809 -12.07 -36.55 -21.29
CA GLY A 809 -13.42 -37.11 -21.49
C GLY A 809 -14.03 -37.70 -20.21
N GLN A 810 -13.66 -37.16 -19.04
CA GLN A 810 -14.25 -37.59 -17.76
C GLN A 810 -15.75 -37.26 -17.70
N GLN A 811 -16.57 -38.24 -17.30
CA GLN A 811 -18.03 -38.10 -17.26
C GLN A 811 -18.51 -37.35 -16.03
N ASN A 812 -19.40 -36.38 -16.24
CA ASN A 812 -20.04 -35.59 -15.18
C ASN A 812 -21.47 -35.25 -15.61
N GLU A 813 -22.49 -35.87 -15.02
CA GLU A 813 -23.90 -35.64 -15.37
C GLU A 813 -24.30 -34.14 -15.30
N GLY A 814 -24.18 -33.38 -16.39
CA GLY A 814 -24.52 -31.94 -16.43
C GLY A 814 -23.96 -31.14 -17.62
N LEU A 815 -24.21 -29.82 -17.62
CA LEU A 815 -23.53 -28.87 -18.51
C LEU A 815 -22.13 -28.58 -17.95
N LEU A 816 -21.10 -28.81 -18.76
CA LEU A 816 -19.69 -28.60 -18.37
C LEU A 816 -19.23 -27.25 -18.91
N LEU A 817 -19.13 -26.27 -18.02
CA LEU A 817 -18.75 -24.91 -18.39
C LEU A 817 -17.24 -24.73 -18.24
N MET A 818 -16.55 -24.32 -19.31
CA MET A 818 -15.10 -24.17 -19.37
C MET A 818 -14.72 -22.73 -19.74
N GLU A 819 -13.57 -22.26 -19.26
CA GLU A 819 -12.97 -20.96 -19.62
C GLU A 819 -12.11 -21.12 -20.89
N ASN A 820 -12.16 -20.15 -21.80
CA ASN A 820 -11.36 -20.11 -23.03
C ASN A 820 -9.96 -19.49 -22.81
N ARG A 821 -9.19 -20.00 -21.85
CA ARG A 821 -7.88 -19.44 -21.46
C ARG A 821 -6.80 -19.43 -22.56
N SER A 822 -7.01 -20.16 -23.67
CA SER A 822 -6.00 -20.36 -24.72
C SER A 822 -6.27 -19.53 -25.99
N GLY A 823 -6.97 -18.40 -25.85
CA GLY A 823 -7.25 -17.48 -26.95
C GLY A 823 -7.97 -18.16 -28.13
N GLY A 824 -8.85 -19.12 -27.84
CA GLY A 824 -9.62 -19.89 -28.83
C GLY A 824 -9.01 -21.23 -29.26
N SER A 825 -7.81 -21.61 -28.82
CA SER A 825 -7.20 -22.91 -29.19
C SER A 825 -7.93 -24.11 -28.54
N LEU A 826 -8.52 -23.91 -27.35
CA LEU A 826 -9.29 -24.95 -26.65
C LEU A 826 -10.44 -25.49 -27.51
N VAL A 827 -11.06 -24.61 -28.32
CA VAL A 827 -12.13 -25.01 -29.24
C VAL A 827 -11.62 -26.07 -30.22
N PHE A 828 -10.42 -25.91 -30.78
CA PHE A 828 -9.80 -26.86 -31.71
C PHE A 828 -9.37 -28.16 -31.04
N GLU A 829 -8.81 -28.09 -29.83
CA GLU A 829 -8.41 -29.27 -29.06
C GLU A 829 -9.62 -30.16 -28.73
N LEU A 830 -10.74 -29.55 -28.36
CA LEU A 830 -12.00 -30.27 -28.11
C LEU A 830 -12.56 -30.94 -29.38
N LEU A 831 -12.22 -30.48 -30.58
CA LEU A 831 -12.68 -31.11 -31.83
C LEU A 831 -12.16 -32.53 -32.02
N GLU A 832 -11.21 -33.02 -31.23
CA GLU A 832 -10.81 -34.42 -31.28
C GLU A 832 -11.96 -35.34 -30.85
N LYS A 833 -12.69 -34.98 -29.78
CA LYS A 833 -13.75 -35.79 -29.17
C LYS A 833 -15.17 -35.22 -29.37
N TYR A 834 -15.28 -33.93 -29.68
CA TYR A 834 -16.55 -33.21 -29.75
C TYR A 834 -16.79 -32.55 -31.12
N ILE A 835 -18.02 -32.10 -31.36
CA ILE A 835 -18.48 -31.33 -32.52
C ILE A 835 -19.13 -30.04 -32.01
N VAL A 836 -18.90 -28.93 -32.70
CA VAL A 836 -19.52 -27.63 -32.37
C VAL A 836 -20.92 -27.59 -32.98
N VAL A 837 -21.91 -27.39 -32.13
CA VAL A 837 -23.34 -27.40 -32.49
C VAL A 837 -24.03 -26.07 -32.25
N GLY A 838 -23.38 -25.14 -31.56
CA GLY A 838 -23.87 -23.77 -31.36
C GLY A 838 -22.74 -22.80 -31.03
N LYS A 839 -22.92 -21.53 -31.40
CA LYS A 839 -22.01 -20.41 -31.10
C LYS A 839 -22.83 -19.12 -30.97
N THR A 840 -22.45 -18.31 -30.01
CA THR A 840 -22.91 -16.93 -29.75
C THR A 840 -21.68 -16.02 -29.67
N GLU A 841 -21.79 -14.76 -29.26
CA GLU A 841 -20.60 -13.91 -29.09
C GLU A 841 -19.72 -14.48 -27.97
N HIS A 842 -20.33 -14.87 -26.86
CA HIS A 842 -19.63 -15.22 -25.64
C HIS A 842 -19.54 -16.72 -25.32
N TYR A 843 -20.36 -17.56 -25.97
CA TYR A 843 -20.40 -19.00 -25.66
C TYR A 843 -20.32 -19.89 -26.91
N THR A 844 -19.58 -20.99 -26.79
CA THR A 844 -19.50 -22.08 -27.78
C THR A 844 -20.05 -23.38 -27.18
N LEU A 845 -21.02 -24.01 -27.86
CA LEU A 845 -21.70 -25.22 -27.41
C LEU A 845 -21.23 -26.45 -28.21
N PHE A 846 -20.87 -27.51 -27.49
CA PHE A 846 -20.36 -28.76 -28.04
C PHE A 846 -21.30 -29.94 -27.81
N ALA A 847 -21.14 -30.98 -28.63
CA ALA A 847 -21.75 -32.29 -28.44
C ALA A 847 -20.72 -33.40 -28.74
N LYS A 848 -20.85 -34.57 -28.12
CA LYS A 848 -19.96 -35.71 -28.38
C LYS A 848 -20.06 -36.14 -29.85
N LYS A 849 -18.93 -36.47 -30.49
CA LYS A 849 -18.89 -36.94 -31.89
C LYS A 849 -19.79 -38.15 -32.17
N GLU A 850 -19.96 -39.00 -31.16
CA GLU A 850 -20.81 -40.19 -31.20
C GLU A 850 -22.28 -39.87 -31.55
N LEU A 851 -22.73 -38.65 -31.24
CA LEU A 851 -24.10 -38.19 -31.47
C LEU A 851 -24.31 -37.53 -32.85
N ARG A 852 -23.30 -37.55 -33.73
CA ARG A 852 -23.33 -36.84 -35.03
C ARG A 852 -24.57 -37.15 -35.87
N ASP A 853 -24.95 -38.42 -35.98
CA ASP A 853 -26.09 -38.84 -36.79
C ASP A 853 -27.43 -38.40 -36.18
N GLU A 854 -27.53 -38.39 -34.85
CA GLU A 854 -28.70 -37.87 -34.12
C GLU A 854 -28.85 -36.36 -34.33
N ILE A 855 -27.75 -35.61 -34.17
CA ILE A 855 -27.70 -34.16 -34.38
C ILE A 855 -28.13 -33.80 -35.81
N ALA A 856 -27.64 -34.55 -36.80
CA ALA A 856 -28.02 -34.38 -38.19
C ALA A 856 -29.51 -34.66 -38.43
N ALA A 857 -30.07 -35.71 -37.82
CA ALA A 857 -31.49 -36.06 -37.93
C ALA A 857 -32.42 -34.99 -37.32
N GLN A 858 -31.96 -34.26 -36.31
CA GLN A 858 -32.68 -33.14 -35.68
C GLN A 858 -32.57 -31.81 -36.46
N GLY A 859 -31.85 -31.81 -37.59
CA GLY A 859 -31.63 -30.62 -38.42
C GLY A 859 -30.78 -29.55 -37.72
N ILE A 860 -29.96 -29.92 -36.73
CA ILE A 860 -29.06 -29.01 -36.04
C ILE A 860 -27.85 -28.73 -36.92
N ARG A 861 -27.52 -27.45 -37.13
CA ARG A 861 -26.33 -27.05 -37.90
C ARG A 861 -25.07 -27.41 -37.12
N MET A 862 -24.18 -28.16 -37.76
CA MET A 862 -22.85 -28.46 -37.23
C MET A 862 -21.83 -27.49 -37.80
N TYR A 863 -21.04 -26.89 -36.92
CA TYR A 863 -19.98 -25.94 -37.27
C TYR A 863 -18.61 -26.60 -37.29
N SER A 864 -18.48 -27.89 -36.99
CA SER A 864 -17.26 -28.65 -37.18
C SER A 864 -17.54 -30.06 -37.73
N GLY A 865 -16.50 -30.72 -38.20
CA GLY A 865 -16.55 -32.09 -38.72
C GLY A 865 -15.16 -32.70 -38.88
N ASP A 866 -15.04 -33.75 -39.67
CA ASP A 866 -13.78 -34.49 -39.84
C ASP A 866 -12.64 -33.64 -40.45
N LYS A 867 -13.01 -32.54 -41.12
CA LYS A 867 -12.10 -31.58 -41.77
C LYS A 867 -11.75 -30.38 -40.88
N GLY A 868 -12.20 -30.36 -39.63
CA GLY A 868 -11.96 -29.29 -38.67
C GLY A 868 -13.18 -28.37 -38.44
N LEU A 869 -12.93 -27.14 -38.03
CA LEU A 869 -13.92 -26.10 -37.75
C LEU A 869 -14.31 -25.38 -39.04
N SER A 870 -15.60 -25.26 -39.31
CA SER A 870 -16.11 -24.49 -40.44
C SER A 870 -15.88 -23.00 -40.22
N ALA A 871 -15.50 -22.28 -41.25
CA ALA A 871 -15.35 -20.82 -41.19
C ALA A 871 -16.66 -20.11 -40.81
N ASP A 872 -17.81 -20.72 -41.10
CA ASP A 872 -19.13 -20.25 -40.68
C ASP A 872 -19.22 -20.03 -39.17
N TYR A 873 -18.42 -20.75 -38.37
CA TYR A 873 -18.30 -20.55 -36.92
C TYR A 873 -17.97 -19.09 -36.56
N TYR A 874 -17.10 -18.44 -37.34
CA TYR A 874 -16.61 -17.11 -37.06
C TYR A 874 -17.50 -15.99 -37.63
N TYR A 875 -18.37 -16.32 -38.59
CA TYR A 875 -19.22 -15.36 -39.30
C TYR A 875 -20.59 -15.19 -38.66
N LEU A 876 -20.83 -15.64 -37.43
CA LEU A 876 -22.16 -15.55 -36.82
C LEU A 876 -22.40 -14.17 -36.21
N ASP A 877 -23.55 -13.58 -36.49
CA ASP A 877 -24.12 -12.49 -35.69
C ASP A 877 -24.78 -13.03 -34.41
N ASN A 878 -25.23 -12.13 -33.54
CA ASN A 878 -25.81 -12.49 -32.24
C ASN A 878 -27.17 -13.22 -32.38
N TYR A 879 -27.70 -13.36 -33.61
CA TYR A 879 -28.93 -14.08 -33.95
C TYR A 879 -28.67 -15.39 -34.70
N GLY A 880 -27.40 -15.76 -34.91
CA GLY A 880 -26.99 -16.99 -35.60
C GLY A 880 -27.07 -16.94 -37.13
N ALA A 881 -27.17 -15.74 -37.72
CA ALA A 881 -27.06 -15.54 -39.17
C ALA A 881 -25.61 -15.34 -39.60
N VAL A 882 -25.28 -15.76 -40.82
CA VAL A 882 -23.91 -15.65 -41.37
C VAL A 882 -23.69 -14.25 -41.93
N ASP A 883 -22.89 -13.44 -41.24
CA ASP A 883 -22.33 -12.17 -41.68
C ASP A 883 -20.88 -12.32 -42.17
N THR A 884 -20.72 -12.44 -43.49
CA THR A 884 -19.40 -12.56 -44.15
C THR A 884 -18.61 -11.24 -44.22
N ALA A 885 -19.17 -10.13 -43.74
CA ALA A 885 -18.47 -8.86 -43.56
C ALA A 885 -17.77 -8.78 -42.19
N LYS A 886 -18.14 -9.65 -41.24
CA LYS A 886 -17.53 -9.72 -39.91
C LYS A 886 -16.05 -10.09 -40.01
N GLN A 887 -15.22 -9.35 -39.27
CA GLN A 887 -13.81 -9.70 -39.08
C GLN A 887 -13.72 -10.94 -38.20
N ILE A 888 -12.79 -11.85 -38.50
CA ILE A 888 -12.69 -13.12 -37.77
C ILE A 888 -11.40 -13.19 -36.95
N TYR A 889 -11.50 -13.79 -35.77
CA TYR A 889 -10.36 -14.04 -34.90
C TYR A 889 -9.98 -15.52 -34.97
N ILE A 890 -8.89 -15.82 -35.68
CA ILE A 890 -8.32 -17.17 -35.77
C ILE A 890 -7.17 -17.22 -34.75
N PRO A 891 -7.15 -18.19 -33.82
CA PRO A 891 -6.09 -18.29 -32.82
C PRO A 891 -4.69 -18.38 -33.44
N PHE A 892 -3.68 -18.02 -32.65
CA PHE A 892 -2.29 -18.18 -33.04
C PHE A 892 -1.95 -19.64 -33.37
N GLY A 893 -1.32 -19.89 -34.53
CA GLY A 893 -0.86 -21.24 -34.89
C GLY A 893 -0.78 -21.52 -36.39
N THR A 894 -0.59 -22.80 -36.72
CA THR A 894 -0.62 -23.33 -38.09
C THR A 894 -1.88 -24.13 -38.33
N TYR A 895 -2.43 -24.00 -39.53
CA TYR A 895 -3.70 -24.60 -39.90
C TYR A 895 -3.64 -25.25 -41.28
N GLU A 896 -4.30 -26.39 -41.41
CA GLU A 896 -4.73 -26.96 -42.68
C GLU A 896 -6.10 -26.36 -43.04
N LEU A 897 -6.11 -25.56 -44.09
CA LEU A 897 -7.28 -24.97 -44.72
C LEU A 897 -7.81 -25.93 -45.79
N THR A 898 -9.03 -26.43 -45.60
CA THR A 898 -9.71 -27.26 -46.60
C THR A 898 -10.92 -26.53 -47.17
N VAL A 899 -10.99 -26.37 -48.50
CA VAL A 899 -12.20 -25.86 -49.18
C VAL A 899 -12.85 -26.99 -49.95
N THR A 900 -14.13 -27.21 -49.68
CA THR A 900 -14.93 -28.26 -50.32
C THR A 900 -16.10 -27.64 -51.04
N GLY A 901 -16.35 -28.05 -52.28
CA GLY A 901 -17.58 -27.69 -53.00
C GLY A 901 -18.22 -28.90 -53.64
N SER A 902 -19.52 -28.77 -53.90
CA SER A 902 -20.34 -29.76 -54.60
C SER A 902 -21.17 -29.07 -55.68
N GLN A 903 -21.71 -29.86 -56.62
CA GLN A 903 -22.53 -29.35 -57.74
C GLN A 903 -21.79 -28.43 -58.72
N CYS A 904 -20.49 -28.65 -58.92
CA CYS A 904 -19.65 -27.89 -59.85
C CYS A 904 -19.68 -28.52 -61.26
N MET A 905 -19.61 -27.70 -62.32
CA MET A 905 -19.49 -28.20 -63.69
C MET A 905 -18.05 -28.65 -63.98
N THR A 906 -17.90 -29.78 -64.67
CA THR A 906 -16.60 -30.26 -65.14
C THR A 906 -16.14 -29.46 -66.38
N GLY A 907 -14.83 -29.18 -66.48
CA GLY A 907 -14.24 -28.50 -67.64
C GLY A 907 -14.24 -26.97 -67.62
N GLN A 908 -14.44 -26.33 -66.45
CA GLN A 908 -14.24 -24.89 -66.29
C GLN A 908 -12.75 -24.56 -66.10
N ASP A 909 -12.31 -23.35 -66.49
CA ASP A 909 -10.93 -22.92 -66.26
C ASP A 909 -10.63 -22.65 -64.79
N THR A 910 -11.62 -22.13 -64.04
CA THR A 910 -11.53 -21.84 -62.60
C THR A 910 -12.85 -22.14 -61.90
N VAL A 911 -12.79 -22.60 -60.64
CA VAL A 911 -13.96 -22.92 -59.80
C VAL A 911 -14.38 -21.76 -58.90
N GLY A 912 -13.42 -20.92 -58.52
CA GLY A 912 -13.63 -19.84 -57.56
C GLY A 912 -12.36 -19.11 -57.18
N GLU A 913 -12.50 -18.13 -56.31
CA GLU A 913 -11.42 -17.31 -55.78
C GLU A 913 -11.34 -17.50 -54.25
N LEU A 914 -10.16 -17.86 -53.77
CA LEU A 914 -9.84 -17.84 -52.35
C LEU A 914 -9.24 -16.48 -52.01
N TYR A 915 -9.94 -15.72 -51.19
CA TYR A 915 -9.47 -14.49 -50.58
C TYR A 915 -8.98 -14.75 -49.17
N SER A 916 -7.77 -14.30 -48.87
CA SER A 916 -7.24 -14.28 -47.50
C SER A 916 -6.54 -12.97 -47.19
N ASN A 917 -6.96 -12.33 -46.11
CA ASN A 917 -6.21 -11.30 -45.41
C ASN A 917 -5.79 -11.89 -44.07
N LEU A 918 -4.59 -12.46 -44.04
CA LEU A 918 -3.97 -13.07 -42.86
C LEU A 918 -2.65 -12.37 -42.62
N ASN A 919 -2.31 -12.08 -41.36
CA ASN A 919 -1.01 -11.47 -41.00
C ASN A 919 -0.74 -10.14 -41.75
N ARG A 920 -1.80 -9.33 -41.94
CA ARG A 920 -1.77 -8.07 -42.71
C ARG A 920 -1.33 -8.23 -44.18
N THR A 921 -1.34 -9.46 -44.71
CA THR A 921 -1.03 -9.76 -46.10
C THR A 921 -2.32 -10.17 -46.80
N GLU A 922 -2.69 -9.39 -47.81
CA GLU A 922 -3.87 -9.63 -48.64
C GLU A 922 -3.48 -10.44 -49.88
N THR A 923 -4.10 -11.60 -50.07
CA THR A 923 -3.87 -12.48 -51.21
C THR A 923 -5.18 -12.92 -51.85
N TYR A 924 -5.19 -12.95 -53.18
CA TYR A 924 -6.29 -13.45 -54.01
C TYR A 924 -5.74 -14.60 -54.84
N GLU A 925 -6.34 -15.78 -54.74
CA GLU A 925 -5.90 -16.96 -55.47
C GLU A 925 -7.04 -17.61 -56.24
N MET A 926 -6.87 -17.69 -57.56
CA MET A 926 -7.80 -18.37 -58.45
C MET A 926 -7.59 -19.88 -58.37
N ILE A 927 -8.65 -20.62 -58.10
CA ILE A 927 -8.61 -22.07 -58.01
C ILE A 927 -8.97 -22.66 -59.38
N ALA A 928 -8.02 -23.39 -59.97
CA ALA A 928 -8.17 -24.02 -61.29
C ALA A 928 -9.33 -25.04 -61.30
N GLY A 929 -10.03 -25.17 -62.43
CA GLY A 929 -11.22 -26.03 -62.55
C GLY A 929 -10.97 -27.50 -62.88
N ASP A 930 -9.71 -27.89 -63.09
CA ASP A 930 -9.28 -29.27 -63.28
C ASP A 930 -9.32 -30.13 -61.99
N ILE A 931 -9.49 -29.49 -60.83
CA ILE A 931 -9.66 -30.17 -59.54
C ILE A 931 -11.06 -30.77 -59.33
N VAL A 932 -12.03 -30.40 -60.18
CA VAL A 932 -13.43 -30.85 -60.06
C VAL A 932 -13.53 -32.29 -60.56
N LYS A 933 -13.97 -33.19 -59.67
CA LYS A 933 -14.20 -34.61 -59.97
C LYS A 933 -15.40 -34.79 -60.90
N GLU A 934 -15.49 -35.95 -61.53
CA GLU A 934 -16.60 -36.31 -62.44
C GLU A 934 -17.99 -36.23 -61.77
N ASP A 935 -18.06 -36.40 -60.44
CA ASP A 935 -19.28 -36.26 -59.64
C ASP A 935 -19.65 -34.80 -59.29
N GLY A 936 -18.90 -33.83 -59.81
CA GLY A 936 -19.11 -32.40 -59.59
C GLY A 936 -18.66 -31.93 -58.20
N THR A 937 -17.83 -32.69 -57.48
CA THR A 937 -17.24 -32.28 -56.21
C THR A 937 -15.79 -31.86 -56.37
N PHE A 938 -15.31 -30.97 -55.50
CA PHE A 938 -13.88 -30.65 -55.40
C PHE A 938 -13.46 -30.48 -53.95
N GLU A 939 -12.17 -30.70 -53.72
CA GLU A 939 -11.52 -30.44 -52.45
C GLU A 939 -10.12 -29.89 -52.70
N ILE A 940 -9.80 -28.77 -52.04
CA ILE A 940 -8.43 -28.24 -51.99
C ILE A 940 -7.97 -28.18 -50.54
N GLN A 941 -6.70 -28.47 -50.33
CA GLN A 941 -6.04 -28.37 -49.03
C GLN A 941 -4.85 -27.43 -49.14
N LYS A 942 -4.69 -26.55 -48.15
CA LYS A 942 -3.60 -25.56 -48.07
C LYS A 942 -3.13 -25.42 -46.65
N ASN A 943 -1.84 -25.19 -46.46
CA ASN A 943 -1.31 -24.84 -45.15
C ASN A 943 -1.27 -23.32 -45.02
N ILE A 944 -1.80 -22.80 -43.92
CA ILE A 944 -1.74 -21.38 -43.55
C ILE A 944 -1.18 -21.24 -42.14
N SER A 945 -0.62 -20.07 -41.84
CA SER A 945 -0.09 -19.73 -40.53
C SER A 945 -0.68 -18.40 -40.08
N VAL A 946 -1.05 -18.28 -38.81
CA VAL A 946 -1.65 -17.07 -38.22
C VAL A 946 -0.83 -16.62 -37.02
N TYR A 947 -0.25 -15.42 -37.10
CA TYR A 947 0.62 -14.82 -36.10
C TYR A 947 0.27 -13.34 -35.80
N SER A 948 -0.98 -12.91 -36.06
CA SER A 948 -1.43 -11.54 -35.73
C SER A 948 -2.89 -11.48 -35.27
N LEU A 949 -3.18 -10.71 -34.20
CA LEU A 949 -3.97 -9.45 -34.25
C LEU A 949 -4.20 -8.76 -32.89
N GLU A 950 -4.04 -7.43 -32.87
CA GLU A 950 -5.02 -6.41 -32.44
C GLU A 950 -4.63 -5.07 -33.16
N GLY A 951 -5.60 -4.14 -33.32
CA GLY A 951 -5.41 -2.83 -34.00
C GLY A 951 -5.71 -2.75 -35.52
N LEU A 952 -6.96 -2.38 -35.85
CA LEU A 952 -7.46 -1.76 -37.10
C LEU A 952 -7.71 -2.59 -38.39
N LYS A 953 -7.24 -3.84 -38.57
CA LYS A 953 -7.71 -4.72 -39.68
C LYS A 953 -7.66 -6.22 -39.31
N GLY A 954 -8.78 -6.78 -38.86
CA GLY A 954 -8.94 -8.21 -38.53
C GLY A 954 -8.63 -9.19 -39.67
N ASN A 955 -8.41 -10.47 -39.32
CA ASN A 955 -8.20 -11.55 -40.28
C ASN A 955 -9.48 -11.77 -41.08
N ARG A 956 -9.36 -12.15 -42.35
CA ARG A 956 -10.52 -12.48 -43.20
C ARG A 956 -10.16 -13.61 -44.15
N LEU A 957 -11.01 -14.63 -44.23
CA LEU A 957 -10.77 -15.81 -45.04
C LEU A 957 -12.05 -16.27 -45.74
N THR A 958 -12.21 -15.95 -47.02
CA THR A 958 -13.46 -16.18 -47.75
C THR A 958 -13.17 -16.90 -49.06
N PHE A 959 -13.99 -17.89 -49.41
CA PHE A 959 -13.97 -18.49 -50.73
C PHE A 959 -15.21 -18.08 -51.51
N LYS A 960 -15.01 -17.45 -52.67
CA LYS A 960 -16.08 -17.04 -53.57
C LYS A 960 -16.11 -17.99 -54.76
N MET A 961 -17.13 -18.85 -54.81
CA MET A 961 -17.33 -19.77 -55.93
C MET A 961 -17.89 -19.02 -57.15
N PHE A 962 -17.36 -19.30 -58.34
CA PHE A 962 -17.83 -18.71 -59.59
C PHE A 962 -18.81 -19.66 -60.29
N ALA A 963 -20.09 -19.66 -59.89
CA ALA A 963 -21.13 -20.41 -60.59
C ALA A 963 -22.41 -19.59 -60.80
N GLN A 964 -22.96 -19.66 -62.01
CA GLN A 964 -24.15 -18.94 -62.50
C GLN A 964 -25.50 -19.55 -62.09
N GLN A 965 -25.59 -20.40 -61.06
CA GLN A 965 -26.88 -20.84 -60.48
C GLN A 965 -26.82 -20.94 -58.94
N GLU A 966 -27.91 -20.53 -58.30
CA GLU A 966 -28.11 -20.26 -56.87
C GLU A 966 -27.96 -21.45 -55.89
N THR A 967 -27.44 -22.62 -56.28
CA THR A 967 -27.47 -23.81 -55.41
C THR A 967 -26.12 -24.40 -55.00
N GLY A 968 -25.00 -23.95 -55.58
CA GLY A 968 -23.69 -24.45 -55.18
C GLY A 968 -23.23 -23.87 -53.82
N GLN A 969 -23.00 -24.73 -52.81
CA GLN A 969 -22.42 -24.33 -51.52
C GLN A 969 -20.96 -24.79 -51.41
N ALA A 970 -20.02 -23.86 -51.41
CA ALA A 970 -18.66 -24.11 -50.98
C ALA A 970 -18.55 -23.92 -49.46
N LYS A 971 -17.83 -24.82 -48.78
CA LYS A 971 -17.53 -24.72 -47.35
C LYS A 971 -16.03 -24.64 -47.13
N LEU A 972 -15.64 -23.77 -46.21
CA LEU A 972 -14.27 -23.59 -45.79
C LEU A 972 -14.09 -24.18 -44.40
N TRP A 973 -13.04 -24.98 -44.21
CA TRP A 973 -12.72 -25.68 -42.98
C TRP A 973 -11.31 -25.37 -42.55
N LEU A 974 -11.11 -25.22 -41.24
CA LEU A 974 -9.83 -24.96 -40.61
C LEU A 974 -9.54 -26.08 -39.61
N LYS A 975 -8.40 -26.72 -39.75
CA LYS A 975 -7.88 -27.70 -38.79
C LYS A 975 -6.56 -27.21 -38.25
N GLN A 976 -6.50 -26.89 -36.96
CA GLN A 976 -5.24 -26.50 -36.32
C GLN A 976 -4.30 -27.71 -36.31
N THR A 977 -3.11 -27.53 -36.87
CA THR A 977 -2.08 -28.58 -36.99
C THR A 977 -0.99 -28.43 -35.95
N SER A 978 -0.74 -27.20 -35.48
CA SER A 978 0.20 -26.93 -34.39
C SER A 978 -0.04 -25.53 -33.80
N ASN A 979 0.18 -25.42 -32.48
CA ASN A 979 0.19 -24.15 -31.75
C ASN A 979 1.56 -23.46 -31.85
N ARG A 980 2.54 -24.10 -32.50
CA ARG A 980 3.85 -23.52 -32.84
C ARG A 980 3.75 -22.70 -34.12
N ASN A 981 4.44 -21.56 -34.17
CA ASN A 981 4.54 -20.76 -35.39
C ASN A 981 5.98 -20.36 -35.73
N LEU A 982 6.25 -20.29 -37.03
CA LEU A 982 7.51 -19.83 -37.58
C LEU A 982 7.36 -18.36 -37.95
N VAL A 983 8.09 -17.48 -37.28
CA VAL A 983 8.15 -16.07 -37.64
C VAL A 983 8.88 -15.95 -38.98
N PRO A 984 8.26 -15.38 -40.02
CA PRO A 984 8.92 -15.27 -41.31
C PRO A 984 10.12 -14.35 -41.18
N VAL A 985 11.34 -14.89 -41.31
CA VAL A 985 12.58 -14.08 -41.32
C VAL A 985 12.55 -13.03 -42.43
N LYS A 986 11.79 -13.28 -43.51
CA LYS A 986 11.51 -12.30 -44.58
C LYS A 986 10.65 -11.10 -44.12
N GLY A 987 9.92 -11.22 -43.01
CA GLY A 987 9.09 -10.18 -42.42
C GLY A 987 9.82 -9.23 -41.46
N LEU A 988 11.06 -9.55 -41.06
CA LEU A 988 11.89 -8.68 -40.22
C LEU A 988 12.29 -7.40 -40.97
N SER A 989 12.34 -6.26 -40.29
CA SER A 989 13.04 -5.09 -40.83
C SER A 989 14.54 -5.27 -40.66
N ILE A 990 15.33 -4.79 -41.61
CA ILE A 990 16.80 -4.94 -41.63
C ILE A 990 17.44 -3.56 -41.55
N LEU A 991 18.46 -3.40 -40.70
CA LEU A 991 19.18 -2.16 -40.45
C LEU A 991 20.69 -2.31 -40.73
N GLY A 992 21.34 -1.17 -40.99
CA GLY A 992 22.78 -1.09 -41.21
C GLY A 992 23.23 -1.88 -42.45
N ASP A 993 24.29 -2.67 -42.30
CA ASP A 993 24.91 -3.48 -43.35
C ASP A 993 24.35 -4.91 -43.47
N ALA A 994 23.29 -5.24 -42.74
CA ALA A 994 22.66 -6.55 -42.83
C ALA A 994 21.97 -6.77 -44.20
N LYS A 995 21.97 -8.03 -44.68
CA LYS A 995 21.46 -8.40 -46.02
C LYS A 995 20.61 -9.65 -45.98
N ARG A 996 19.50 -9.64 -46.73
CA ARG A 996 18.60 -10.79 -46.89
C ARG A 996 18.91 -11.55 -48.17
N ASP A 997 18.87 -12.88 -48.07
CA ASP A 997 18.90 -13.80 -49.20
C ASP A 997 17.93 -14.98 -48.97
N GLU A 998 18.04 -16.04 -49.78
CA GLU A 998 17.18 -17.22 -49.69
C GLU A 998 17.44 -18.08 -48.44
N SER A 999 18.60 -17.96 -47.79
CA SER A 999 18.97 -18.75 -46.61
C SER A 999 18.78 -18.02 -45.28
N GLY A 1000 18.49 -16.72 -45.29
CA GLY A 1000 18.15 -15.96 -44.07
C GLY A 1000 18.57 -14.48 -44.14
N ILE A 1001 18.92 -13.91 -42.99
CA ILE A 1001 19.49 -12.56 -42.89
C ILE A 1001 20.92 -12.65 -42.39
N LEU A 1002 21.88 -12.28 -43.23
CA LEU A 1002 23.26 -12.04 -42.84
C LEU A 1002 23.33 -10.72 -42.05
N LEU A 1003 23.79 -10.76 -40.80
CA LEU A 1003 23.68 -9.64 -39.87
C LEU A 1003 24.76 -8.55 -40.06
N GLY A 1004 25.81 -8.82 -40.84
CA GLY A 1004 26.86 -7.85 -41.16
C GLY A 1004 27.93 -7.74 -40.07
N LYS A 1005 28.73 -6.67 -40.13
CA LYS A 1005 29.92 -6.44 -39.27
C LYS A 1005 29.83 -5.19 -38.41
N GLU A 1006 28.98 -4.22 -38.75
CA GLU A 1006 28.84 -3.02 -37.92
C GLU A 1006 28.13 -3.34 -36.61
N ALA A 1007 28.59 -2.86 -35.46
CA ALA A 1007 27.94 -3.13 -34.18
C ALA A 1007 26.56 -2.43 -34.07
N GLY A 1008 25.59 -3.07 -33.40
CA GLY A 1008 24.25 -2.53 -33.14
C GLY A 1008 23.11 -3.42 -33.63
N ILE A 1009 21.88 -2.90 -33.52
CA ILE A 1009 20.65 -3.61 -33.92
C ILE A 1009 20.63 -3.81 -35.44
N LYS A 1010 20.36 -5.05 -35.85
CA LYS A 1010 20.37 -5.49 -37.26
C LYS A 1010 19.01 -5.89 -37.76
N THR A 1011 18.20 -6.50 -36.91
CA THR A 1011 16.83 -6.87 -37.24
C THR A 1011 15.89 -6.45 -36.13
N PHE A 1012 14.69 -6.01 -36.52
CA PHE A 1012 13.59 -5.72 -35.60
C PHE A 1012 12.23 -6.06 -36.24
N GLY A 1013 11.22 -6.35 -35.43
CA GLY A 1013 9.89 -6.77 -35.88
C GLY A 1013 9.80 -8.27 -36.24
N PRO A 1014 8.89 -8.69 -37.13
CA PRO A 1014 7.57 -8.08 -37.24
C PRO A 1014 6.91 -8.01 -35.85
N TYR A 1015 5.98 -7.07 -35.68
CA TYR A 1015 5.18 -6.99 -34.47
C TYR A 1015 4.20 -8.16 -34.41
N ILE A 1016 4.32 -9.03 -33.41
CA ILE A 1016 3.47 -10.21 -33.21
C ILE A 1016 2.61 -9.99 -31.97
N SER A 1017 1.29 -10.11 -32.13
CA SER A 1017 0.39 -10.23 -30.99
C SER A 1017 0.21 -11.72 -30.69
N ALA A 1018 0.44 -12.09 -29.43
CA ALA A 1018 0.22 -13.42 -28.89
C ALA A 1018 -0.70 -13.31 -27.66
N PRO A 1019 -1.63 -14.26 -27.44
CA PRO A 1019 -2.49 -14.27 -26.25
C PRO A 1019 -1.69 -14.23 -24.95
N ALA A 1020 -2.32 -13.80 -23.85
CA ALA A 1020 -1.72 -13.94 -22.52
C ALA A 1020 -1.33 -15.40 -22.26
N GLY A 1021 -0.16 -15.61 -21.65
CA GLY A 1021 0.40 -16.95 -21.45
C GLY A 1021 1.93 -17.00 -21.47
N PHE A 1022 2.46 -18.20 -21.25
CA PHE A 1022 3.90 -18.46 -21.27
C PHE A 1022 4.31 -18.94 -22.66
N TYR A 1023 5.36 -18.33 -23.21
CA TYR A 1023 5.89 -18.65 -24.52
C TYR A 1023 7.39 -18.90 -24.47
N GLN A 1024 7.81 -19.87 -25.27
CA GLN A 1024 9.21 -20.10 -25.60
C GLN A 1024 9.48 -19.55 -27.00
N VAL A 1025 10.49 -18.70 -27.11
CA VAL A 1025 10.94 -18.09 -28.36
C VAL A 1025 12.35 -18.55 -28.66
N THR A 1026 12.53 -19.20 -29.81
CA THR A 1026 13.83 -19.73 -30.26
C THR A 1026 14.32 -18.96 -31.48
N PHE A 1027 15.47 -18.32 -31.36
CA PHE A 1027 16.23 -17.72 -32.45
C PHE A 1027 17.27 -18.72 -32.96
N GLU A 1028 17.24 -19.07 -34.23
CA GLU A 1028 18.19 -19.98 -34.86
C GLU A 1028 19.18 -19.22 -35.76
N PHE A 1029 20.45 -19.61 -35.64
CA PHE A 1029 21.57 -18.94 -36.30
C PHE A 1029 22.45 -19.92 -37.07
N GLU A 1030 23.11 -19.42 -38.10
CA GLU A 1030 24.24 -20.07 -38.79
C GLU A 1030 25.45 -19.14 -38.83
N ARG A 1031 26.66 -19.70 -38.74
CA ARG A 1031 27.92 -18.96 -38.93
C ARG A 1031 29.01 -19.84 -39.56
N ASP A 1032 29.95 -19.21 -40.24
CA ASP A 1032 31.08 -19.89 -40.90
C ASP A 1032 32.38 -19.86 -40.07
N GLY A 1033 32.50 -18.93 -39.11
CA GLY A 1033 33.70 -18.70 -38.31
C GLY A 1033 33.69 -19.28 -36.88
N GLY A 1034 34.88 -19.54 -36.33
CA GLY A 1034 35.11 -19.96 -34.94
C GLY A 1034 35.48 -18.81 -34.01
N VAL A 1035 34.88 -17.63 -34.19
CA VAL A 1035 35.15 -16.45 -33.35
C VAL A 1035 34.61 -16.73 -31.95
N GLN A 1036 35.50 -16.69 -30.95
CA GLN A 1036 35.16 -16.94 -29.54
C GLN A 1036 34.79 -15.61 -28.85
N GLY A 1037 33.73 -15.63 -28.05
CA GLY A 1037 33.30 -14.49 -27.25
C GLY A 1037 31.85 -14.10 -27.46
N ASP A 1038 31.54 -12.84 -27.14
CA ASP A 1038 30.22 -12.22 -27.30
C ASP A 1038 30.03 -11.76 -28.75
N LEU A 1039 29.07 -12.37 -29.43
CA LEU A 1039 28.74 -12.13 -30.83
C LEU A 1039 27.56 -11.15 -30.96
N GLY A 1040 26.78 -10.95 -29.90
CA GLY A 1040 25.58 -10.13 -29.94
C GLY A 1040 24.53 -10.53 -28.91
N SER A 1041 23.31 -10.06 -29.11
CA SER A 1041 22.16 -10.36 -28.27
C SER A 1041 20.89 -10.47 -29.10
N VAL A 1042 19.93 -11.22 -28.57
CA VAL A 1042 18.53 -11.18 -28.98
C VAL A 1042 17.70 -10.69 -27.82
N ASP A 1043 16.62 -9.97 -28.12
CA ASP A 1043 15.66 -9.54 -27.12
C ASP A 1043 14.25 -9.51 -27.69
N ILE A 1044 13.29 -9.66 -26.77
CA ILE A 1044 11.86 -9.52 -27.02
C ILE A 1044 11.42 -8.28 -26.27
N ALA A 1045 10.78 -7.36 -26.98
CA ALA A 1045 10.38 -6.08 -26.43
C ALA A 1045 8.91 -5.77 -26.69
N TYR A 1046 8.35 -4.95 -25.81
CA TYR A 1046 7.07 -4.28 -25.98
C TYR A 1046 7.31 -2.78 -26.11
N ALA A 1047 6.97 -2.20 -27.27
CA ALA A 1047 7.29 -0.82 -27.63
C ALA A 1047 8.77 -0.47 -27.40
N THR A 1048 9.11 0.17 -26.26
CA THR A 1048 10.49 0.53 -25.89
C THR A 1048 11.07 -0.27 -24.73
N GLU A 1049 10.27 -1.12 -24.08
CA GLU A 1049 10.66 -1.89 -22.90
C GLU A 1049 11.06 -3.32 -23.28
N VAL A 1050 12.21 -3.79 -22.79
CA VAL A 1050 12.70 -5.15 -23.02
C VAL A 1050 12.06 -6.08 -22.00
N LEU A 1051 11.30 -7.06 -22.46
CA LEU A 1051 10.66 -8.08 -21.61
C LEU A 1051 11.69 -9.14 -21.21
N VAL A 1052 12.45 -9.64 -22.18
CA VAL A 1052 13.49 -10.65 -21.95
C VAL A 1052 14.58 -10.51 -23.01
N ALA A 1053 15.83 -10.80 -22.63
CA ALA A 1053 16.99 -10.76 -23.52
C ALA A 1053 17.91 -11.95 -23.28
N GLY A 1054 18.63 -12.37 -24.32
CA GLY A 1054 19.65 -13.41 -24.26
C GLY A 1054 20.87 -13.06 -25.11
N SER A 1055 22.02 -13.57 -24.69
CA SER A 1055 23.29 -13.38 -25.38
C SER A 1055 23.49 -14.39 -26.50
N ILE A 1056 24.05 -13.94 -27.62
CA ILE A 1056 24.59 -14.77 -28.68
C ILE A 1056 26.09 -14.91 -28.42
N SER A 1057 26.53 -16.09 -28.01
CA SER A 1057 27.95 -16.38 -27.74
C SER A 1057 28.36 -17.70 -28.36
N ASP A 1058 29.66 -18.04 -28.28
CA ASP A 1058 30.20 -19.31 -28.78
C ASP A 1058 29.43 -20.54 -28.23
N SER A 1059 29.00 -20.48 -26.97
CA SER A 1059 28.19 -21.52 -26.31
C SER A 1059 26.80 -21.70 -26.90
N SER A 1060 26.29 -20.73 -27.67
CA SER A 1060 25.00 -20.83 -28.35
C SER A 1060 25.07 -21.71 -29.60
N PHE A 1061 26.28 -22.12 -30.05
CA PHE A 1061 26.50 -22.86 -31.29
C PHE A 1061 27.00 -24.29 -31.06
N ASP A 1062 26.44 -25.24 -31.81
CA ASP A 1062 26.97 -26.58 -32.02
C ASP A 1062 27.48 -26.67 -33.49
N GLY A 1063 28.81 -26.55 -33.64
CA GLY A 1063 29.43 -26.39 -34.94
C GLY A 1063 29.03 -25.08 -35.63
N LYS A 1064 28.42 -25.17 -36.81
CA LYS A 1064 27.99 -24.01 -37.61
C LYS A 1064 26.58 -23.51 -37.27
N LYS A 1065 25.79 -24.27 -36.50
CA LYS A 1065 24.40 -23.95 -36.17
C LYS A 1065 24.28 -23.55 -34.71
N GLY A 1066 23.49 -22.53 -34.42
CA GLY A 1066 23.27 -22.08 -33.06
C GLY A 1066 21.83 -21.76 -32.77
N LYS A 1067 21.49 -21.74 -31.48
CA LYS A 1067 20.16 -21.34 -31.01
C LYS A 1067 20.24 -20.55 -29.72
N VAL A 1068 19.36 -19.56 -29.59
CA VAL A 1068 19.10 -18.85 -28.33
C VAL A 1068 17.62 -19.00 -28.01
N VAL A 1069 17.32 -19.47 -26.80
CA VAL A 1069 15.95 -19.75 -26.34
C VAL A 1069 15.63 -18.77 -25.22
N LEU A 1070 14.51 -18.06 -25.34
CA LEU A 1070 13.99 -17.12 -24.36
C LEU A 1070 12.60 -17.57 -23.92
N GLU A 1071 12.30 -17.41 -22.64
CA GLU A 1071 10.96 -17.62 -22.07
C GLU A 1071 10.36 -16.26 -21.74
N VAL A 1072 9.11 -16.03 -22.15
CA VAL A 1072 8.39 -14.77 -21.95
C VAL A 1072 6.97 -15.05 -21.46
N GLU A 1073 6.53 -14.30 -20.46
CA GLU A 1073 5.15 -14.27 -19.98
C GLU A 1073 4.46 -13.03 -20.55
N ILE A 1074 3.24 -13.20 -21.06
CA ILE A 1074 2.39 -12.13 -21.58
C ILE A 1074 1.17 -12.02 -20.66
N THR A 1075 0.82 -10.82 -20.18
CA THR A 1075 -0.30 -10.61 -19.22
C THR A 1075 -1.52 -9.94 -19.87
N GLU A 1076 -2.70 -10.13 -19.28
CA GLU A 1076 -4.00 -9.65 -19.84
C GLU A 1076 -4.15 -8.13 -19.83
N ASP A 1077 -3.47 -7.41 -18.91
CA ASP A 1077 -3.55 -5.95 -18.76
C ASP A 1077 -2.73 -5.18 -19.82
N ASP A 1078 -1.91 -5.89 -20.60
CA ASP A 1078 -1.10 -5.28 -21.66
C ASP A 1078 -2.01 -5.01 -22.86
N THR A 1079 -2.63 -3.83 -22.94
CA THR A 1079 -3.46 -3.47 -24.10
C THR A 1079 -2.62 -3.59 -25.38
N ASP A 1080 -2.94 -4.61 -26.18
CA ASP A 1080 -2.39 -4.91 -27.50
C ASP A 1080 -0.86 -5.23 -27.51
N PRO A 1081 -0.39 -6.38 -26.94
CA PRO A 1081 1.02 -6.67 -26.76
C PRO A 1081 1.68 -7.05 -28.09
N LEU A 1082 2.12 -6.04 -28.83
CA LEU A 1082 2.91 -6.21 -30.04
C LEU A 1082 4.36 -6.57 -29.68
N LEU A 1083 4.65 -7.87 -29.58
CA LEU A 1083 5.99 -8.40 -29.39
C LEU A 1083 6.89 -8.01 -30.56
N GLU A 1084 8.01 -7.38 -30.26
CA GLU A 1084 9.08 -7.06 -31.20
C GLU A 1084 10.29 -7.95 -30.95
N PHE A 1085 10.71 -8.71 -31.97
CA PHE A 1085 11.93 -9.51 -31.91
C PHE A 1085 13.09 -8.71 -32.45
N ARG A 1086 14.14 -8.54 -31.64
CA ARG A 1086 15.33 -7.78 -32.04
C ARG A 1086 16.57 -8.65 -32.00
N THR A 1087 17.47 -8.38 -32.94
CA THR A 1087 18.81 -8.97 -32.95
C THR A 1087 19.83 -7.85 -33.07
N SER A 1088 20.79 -7.82 -32.15
CA SER A 1088 21.91 -6.90 -32.10
C SER A 1088 23.22 -7.67 -32.17
N ILE A 1089 24.23 -7.12 -32.84
CA ILE A 1089 25.54 -7.77 -32.94
C ILE A 1089 26.66 -6.86 -32.42
N THR A 1090 27.74 -7.46 -31.94
CA THR A 1090 28.94 -6.74 -31.48
C THR A 1090 29.89 -6.35 -32.62
N GLY A 1091 29.69 -6.92 -33.81
CA GLY A 1091 30.56 -6.76 -34.98
C GLY A 1091 31.80 -7.68 -34.98
N ALA A 1092 31.85 -8.66 -34.07
CA ALA A 1092 32.97 -9.59 -33.94
C ALA A 1092 33.04 -10.66 -35.05
N ASP A 1093 31.91 -11.02 -35.66
CA ASP A 1093 31.79 -12.05 -36.70
C ASP A 1093 30.85 -11.55 -37.80
N ASP A 1094 31.35 -11.47 -39.04
CA ASP A 1094 30.61 -10.98 -40.21
C ASP A 1094 29.89 -12.11 -40.98
N SER A 1095 30.01 -13.35 -40.51
CA SER A 1095 29.34 -14.53 -41.06
C SER A 1095 28.05 -14.91 -40.34
N LEU A 1096 27.70 -14.20 -39.25
CA LEU A 1096 26.53 -14.51 -38.43
C LEU A 1096 25.22 -14.26 -39.19
N ARG A 1097 24.39 -15.30 -39.28
CA ARG A 1097 23.14 -15.31 -40.05
C ARG A 1097 21.98 -15.76 -39.17
N LEU A 1098 20.89 -14.98 -39.16
CA LEU A 1098 19.62 -15.39 -38.58
C LEU A 1098 18.83 -16.20 -39.61
N THR A 1099 18.53 -17.46 -39.30
CA THR A 1099 17.89 -18.41 -40.24
C THR A 1099 16.43 -18.70 -39.91
N ALA A 1100 16.06 -18.68 -38.62
CA ALA A 1100 14.67 -18.83 -38.19
C ALA A 1100 14.41 -18.14 -36.85
N VAL A 1101 13.16 -17.75 -36.62
CA VAL A 1101 12.64 -17.40 -35.30
C VAL A 1101 11.35 -18.19 -35.11
N THR A 1102 11.27 -18.96 -34.04
CA THR A 1102 10.11 -19.78 -33.68
C THR A 1102 9.53 -19.27 -32.37
N ILE A 1103 8.21 -19.22 -32.26
CA ILE A 1103 7.49 -18.98 -31.01
C ILE A 1103 6.50 -20.12 -30.78
N GLU A 1104 6.48 -20.66 -29.56
CA GLU A 1104 5.59 -21.74 -29.14
C GLU A 1104 5.08 -21.52 -27.70
N PRO A 1105 3.78 -21.74 -27.43
CA PRO A 1105 3.25 -21.70 -26.07
C PRO A 1105 3.83 -22.85 -25.24
N GLN A 1106 4.03 -22.61 -23.94
CA GLN A 1106 4.49 -23.59 -22.96
C GLN A 1106 3.34 -24.29 -22.23
#